data_AF-A0A4D4KSV2-F1
#
_entry.id   AF-A0A4D4KSV2-F1
#
_cell.length_a   1.000
_cell.length_b   1.000
_cell.length_c   1.000
_cell.angle_alpha   90.00
_cell.angle_beta   90.00
_cell.angle_gamma   90.00
#
_symmetry.space_group_name_H-M   'P 1'
#
loop_
_entity.id
_entity.type
_entity.pdbx_description
1 polymer ?
#
loop_
_entity_poly.entity_id
_entity_poly.type
_entity_poly.pdbx_seq_one_letter_code
_entity_poly.pdbx_strand_id
1 'polypeptide(L)'
;MAPNGPSQQRVIRRALENAGVSASEVDVVEAHGTGTRLGDPIEAQALLATYGRGRGEGRPLWLGSLKSNVGHTQAAAGVAGVIKVVEAMRHGVLPRTIHVDEPSRQVDWASGGVELLTEAREWPVVGRPRRAGVSSFGLSGTNAHVILEEAPVVEEASMEPGGGRGLPVIPWVVSGRSAPALVAQAGRLVEFVESGPLLEPVDVGYSSAVLRAAFEHRAVVFGRDRDELVGGLRAVVAGEPAANAVVGVAGGLSAWVFTGQGAQRLGMGRELYGAFPVFASAFDEVCAGFEGVLEGSLREVVWGDDGGLLDETVWAQAGLFAVEVALFRLLESWGVRPDYLVGHSIGEVAAAHVAGMVSLADACVLVGARGRLMQSLPCGGAMVAVQAAVGEVVPLLPGGVEVAAVNSSVSVVVSGVEEGVAEVVGVCAGRGWKARRLGVSHAFHSALMEPMLEEFARALEGMRFGSPRIPVVSTVTGEPLSEVDVRYWVGQVRRPVRFADAVAYVAEAGARTFLEVGPDAALTPMVEQTVDDASVVPASRRDRDEVTTLITALARLHANGVPIAWEEFFAGTGARRIDLPTYAFQHRSYWLKPQVADDVSRIGQRAVEHPLLRAAIARPDSDGAILTGRVSVEGQPWLADHTVLGRVLLPGTAFVEMAVRAADHVGCDLIEDLILQAPLALPERGGVSVQVVVGALDESGETARRTVKVYSRQDEAADDLPWILHAEGSLVSGAVPPGFDLAEWPPPNATPMVLDGFYDRLADQGYGYGPAFQGMRAAWRRGDEVFAEVALPARSTPSRSGTVCIPRCWTRGCTPGSSRTASRPGRRSCRSPGRAWRCTRPGPRCFGCGSRRGSVGRSRWRWPTASGGRCCPRGRSPAAP
;
A
#
# COMPACT_ATOMS: atom_id res chain seq x y z
N MET A 1 -15.66 39.91 1.63
CA MET A 1 -16.59 39.44 2.69
C MET A 1 -15.94 39.68 4.04
N ALA A 2 -16.72 39.89 5.09
CA ALA A 2 -16.22 40.14 6.45
C ALA A 2 -16.88 39.17 7.44
N PRO A 3 -16.18 38.71 8.49
CA PRO A 3 -16.76 37.90 9.56
C PRO A 3 -17.95 38.61 10.21
N ASN A 4 -18.99 37.85 10.57
CA ASN A 4 -20.20 38.40 11.17
C ASN A 4 -20.40 37.87 12.60
N GLY A 5 -20.05 38.70 13.59
CA GLY A 5 -20.17 38.38 15.01
C GLY A 5 -21.57 37.91 15.43
N PRO A 6 -22.68 38.57 15.03
CA PRO A 6 -24.03 38.08 15.31
C PRO A 6 -24.30 36.67 14.79
N SER A 7 -23.78 36.29 13.61
CA SER A 7 -23.87 34.93 13.09
C SER A 7 -23.03 33.93 13.87
N GLN A 8 -21.85 34.33 14.36
CA GLN A 8 -21.03 33.49 15.26
C GLN A 8 -21.74 33.24 16.59
N GLN A 9 -22.29 34.29 17.21
CA GLN A 9 -23.09 34.15 18.44
C GLN A 9 -24.30 33.23 18.26
N ARG A 10 -25.02 33.31 17.12
CA ARG A 10 -26.17 32.43 16.84
C ARG A 10 -25.76 30.96 16.69
N VAL A 11 -24.64 30.66 16.02
CA VAL A 11 -24.20 29.25 15.90
C VAL A 11 -23.71 28.69 17.24
N ILE A 12 -23.04 29.51 18.07
CA ILE A 12 -22.61 29.11 19.42
C ILE A 12 -23.82 28.78 20.31
N ARG A 13 -24.82 29.69 20.40
CA ARG A 13 -26.03 29.45 21.20
C ARG A 13 -26.78 28.21 20.74
N ARG A 14 -26.95 28.04 19.42
CA ARG A 14 -27.60 26.85 18.85
C ARG A 14 -26.84 25.54 19.13
N ALA A 15 -25.51 25.57 19.13
CA ALA A 15 -24.70 24.40 19.48
C ALA A 15 -24.86 23.99 20.95
N LEU A 16 -24.91 24.97 21.87
CA LEU A 16 -25.18 24.75 23.29
C LEU A 16 -26.61 24.24 23.54
N GLU A 17 -27.61 24.86 22.90
CA GLU A 17 -29.01 24.42 22.92
C GLU A 17 -29.17 22.98 22.41
N ASN A 18 -28.56 22.65 21.26
CA ASN A 18 -28.58 21.30 20.70
C ASN A 18 -27.88 20.26 21.60
N ALA A 19 -26.85 20.66 22.34
CA ALA A 19 -26.13 19.79 23.26
C ALA A 19 -26.81 19.65 24.63
N GLY A 20 -27.78 20.50 24.96
CA GLY A 20 -28.37 20.57 26.31
C GLY A 20 -27.42 21.10 27.38
N VAL A 21 -26.38 21.85 27.00
CA VAL A 21 -25.28 22.30 27.88
C VAL A 21 -25.33 23.81 28.10
N SER A 22 -25.17 24.26 29.35
CA SER A 22 -25.06 25.68 29.68
C SER A 22 -23.71 26.26 29.25
N ALA A 23 -23.70 27.53 28.83
CA ALA A 23 -22.48 28.27 28.50
C ALA A 23 -21.47 28.37 29.68
N SER A 24 -21.94 28.26 30.92
CA SER A 24 -21.10 28.22 32.13
C SER A 24 -20.44 26.86 32.39
N GLU A 25 -20.87 25.81 31.70
CA GLU A 25 -20.34 24.44 31.85
C GLU A 25 -19.23 24.11 30.85
N VAL A 26 -19.00 24.95 29.85
CA VAL A 26 -17.87 24.82 28.91
C VAL A 26 -16.63 25.48 29.50
N ASP A 27 -15.52 24.73 29.56
CA ASP A 27 -14.28 25.15 30.22
C ASP A 27 -13.34 25.92 29.28
N VAL A 28 -13.28 25.50 28.01
CA VAL A 28 -12.37 26.05 26.99
C VAL A 28 -13.09 26.18 25.65
N VAL A 29 -12.70 27.18 24.84
CA VAL A 29 -12.99 27.24 23.41
C VAL A 29 -11.70 27.22 22.60
N GLU A 30 -11.59 26.22 21.72
CA GLU A 30 -10.66 26.21 20.59
C GLU A 30 -11.24 27.08 19.47
N ALA A 31 -10.70 28.28 19.35
CA ALA A 31 -11.18 29.33 18.47
C ALA A 31 -10.78 29.13 17.00
N HIS A 32 -11.49 29.81 16.12
CA HIS A 32 -11.05 29.95 14.74
C HIS A 32 -9.73 30.74 14.68
N GLY A 33 -9.55 31.80 15.49
CA GLY A 33 -8.25 32.33 15.95
C GLY A 33 -7.15 32.33 14.89
N THR A 34 -7.27 33.24 13.91
CA THR A 34 -6.48 33.27 12.68
C THR A 34 -5.33 34.28 12.69
N GLY A 35 -5.20 35.08 13.75
CA GLY A 35 -4.30 36.23 13.81
C GLY A 35 -4.77 37.40 12.94
N THR A 36 -6.02 37.42 12.48
CA THR A 36 -6.50 38.50 11.60
C THR A 36 -6.95 39.71 12.42
N ARG A 37 -6.46 40.90 12.05
CA ARG A 37 -6.79 42.17 12.73
C ARG A 37 -8.29 42.48 12.82
N LEU A 38 -9.12 41.89 11.94
CA LEU A 38 -10.57 42.09 11.92
C LEU A 38 -11.36 40.89 12.45
N GLY A 39 -10.97 39.66 12.10
CA GLY A 39 -11.76 38.47 12.43
C GLY A 39 -11.63 38.05 13.89
N ASP A 40 -10.41 38.07 14.43
CA ASP A 40 -10.13 37.62 15.79
C ASP A 40 -10.83 38.50 16.86
N PRO A 41 -10.88 39.85 16.75
CA PRO A 41 -11.70 40.66 17.66
C PRO A 41 -13.21 40.38 17.56
N ILE A 42 -13.74 40.11 16.35
CA ILE A 42 -15.15 39.79 16.14
C ILE A 42 -15.50 38.44 16.79
N GLU A 43 -14.63 37.45 16.69
CA GLU A 43 -14.79 36.15 17.36
C GLU A 43 -14.72 36.30 18.88
N ALA A 44 -13.70 36.99 19.42
CA ALA A 44 -13.57 37.20 20.86
C ALA A 44 -14.79 37.92 21.47
N GLN A 45 -15.31 38.95 20.79
CA GLN A 45 -16.56 39.62 21.18
C GLN A 45 -17.78 38.69 21.11
N ALA A 46 -17.84 37.77 20.13
CA ALA A 46 -18.92 36.77 20.04
C ALA A 46 -18.86 35.74 21.18
N LEU A 47 -17.66 35.39 21.66
CA LEU A 47 -17.44 34.51 22.80
C LEU A 47 -17.74 35.21 24.14
N LEU A 48 -17.30 36.45 24.33
CA LEU A 48 -17.67 37.29 25.49
C LEU A 48 -19.20 37.46 25.60
N ALA A 49 -19.88 37.68 24.47
CA ALA A 49 -21.35 37.83 24.41
C ALA A 49 -22.14 36.51 24.52
N THR A 50 -21.49 35.36 24.61
CA THR A 50 -22.11 34.04 24.79
C THR A 50 -21.59 33.35 26.05
N TYR A 51 -20.35 32.88 26.02
CA TYR A 51 -19.67 32.18 27.11
C TYR A 51 -19.19 33.08 28.25
N GLY A 52 -18.89 34.36 28.00
CA GLY A 52 -18.32 35.28 29.00
C GLY A 52 -19.27 35.71 30.13
N ARG A 53 -20.57 35.36 30.04
CA ARG A 53 -21.61 35.75 31.00
C ARG A 53 -21.86 34.65 32.04
N GLY A 54 -22.19 35.05 33.27
CA GLY A 54 -22.63 34.11 34.32
C GLY A 54 -21.54 33.17 34.85
N ARG A 55 -20.27 33.56 34.74
CA ARG A 55 -19.13 32.81 35.30
C ARG A 55 -18.84 33.28 36.72
N GLY A 56 -18.49 32.33 37.60
CA GLY A 56 -18.04 32.61 38.96
C GLY A 56 -16.59 33.08 38.99
N GLU A 57 -16.19 33.70 40.11
CA GLU A 57 -14.81 34.12 40.34
C GLU A 57 -13.82 32.94 40.19
N GLY A 58 -12.67 33.20 39.57
CA GLY A 58 -11.63 32.19 39.32
C GLY A 58 -11.96 31.12 38.27
N ARG A 59 -13.10 31.21 37.56
CA ARG A 59 -13.51 30.23 36.52
C ARG A 59 -13.79 30.88 35.15
N PRO A 60 -12.79 31.51 34.50
CA PRO A 60 -12.93 32.05 33.15
C PRO A 60 -13.23 30.94 32.12
N LEU A 61 -13.68 31.32 30.93
CA LEU A 61 -13.53 30.49 29.73
C LEU A 61 -12.08 30.61 29.27
N TRP A 62 -11.37 29.50 29.14
CA TRP A 62 -10.08 29.49 28.47
C TRP A 62 -10.27 29.63 26.96
N LEU A 63 -9.54 30.55 26.33
CA LEU A 63 -9.57 30.78 24.90
C LEU A 63 -8.22 30.38 24.29
N GLY A 64 -8.21 29.52 23.26
CA GLY A 64 -6.97 29.20 22.56
C GLY A 64 -7.15 28.85 21.09
N SER A 65 -6.06 28.71 20.34
CA SER A 65 -6.10 28.26 18.94
C SER A 65 -4.87 27.46 18.55
N LEU A 66 -5.07 26.23 18.06
CA LEU A 66 -4.06 25.34 17.49
C LEU A 66 -3.30 25.98 16.32
N LYS A 67 -3.91 26.93 15.61
CA LYS A 67 -3.32 27.58 14.43
C LYS A 67 -2.10 28.41 14.78
N SER A 68 -1.94 28.79 16.06
CA SER A 68 -0.69 29.35 16.57
C SER A 68 0.45 28.33 16.54
N ASN A 69 0.17 27.05 16.80
CA ASN A 69 1.17 25.98 16.92
C ASN A 69 1.56 25.37 15.56
N VAL A 70 0.61 25.21 14.64
CA VAL A 70 0.81 24.49 13.36
C VAL A 70 0.46 25.28 12.09
N GLY A 71 0.11 26.56 12.24
CA GLY A 71 -0.41 27.39 11.16
C GLY A 71 -1.87 27.08 10.80
N HIS A 72 -2.44 27.87 9.88
CA HIS A 72 -3.83 27.67 9.45
C HIS A 72 -3.93 26.60 8.36
N THR A 73 -4.34 25.39 8.73
CA THR A 73 -4.56 24.23 7.85
C THR A 73 -5.79 24.32 6.92
N GLN A 74 -6.20 25.55 6.59
CA GLN A 74 -7.36 25.89 5.73
C GLN A 74 -8.61 25.06 6.06
N ALA A 75 -9.07 24.22 5.12
CA ALA A 75 -10.27 23.39 5.29
C ALA A 75 -10.17 22.37 6.45
N ALA A 76 -8.97 21.91 6.79
CA ALA A 76 -8.73 20.98 7.89
C ALA A 76 -8.68 21.67 9.28
N ALA A 77 -8.82 22.99 9.35
CA ALA A 77 -8.72 23.76 10.59
C ALA A 77 -9.71 23.31 11.68
N GLY A 78 -10.94 22.95 11.31
CA GLY A 78 -11.95 22.51 12.27
C GLY A 78 -11.62 21.16 12.91
N VAL A 79 -11.30 20.14 12.10
CA VAL A 79 -10.95 18.80 12.60
C VAL A 79 -9.62 18.82 13.35
N ALA A 80 -8.65 19.65 12.95
CA ALA A 80 -7.42 19.84 13.72
C ALA A 80 -7.71 20.40 15.13
N GLY A 81 -8.64 21.37 15.24
CA GLY A 81 -9.11 21.87 16.55
C GLY A 81 -9.80 20.79 17.39
N VAL A 82 -10.62 19.93 16.78
CA VAL A 82 -11.23 18.77 17.45
C VAL A 82 -10.16 17.83 17.99
N ILE A 83 -9.14 17.48 17.19
CA ILE A 83 -8.03 16.62 17.62
C ILE A 83 -7.29 17.23 18.83
N LYS A 84 -6.96 18.53 18.79
CA LYS A 84 -6.33 19.22 19.93
C LYS A 84 -7.16 19.09 21.20
N VAL A 85 -8.48 19.26 21.11
CA VAL A 85 -9.37 19.19 22.28
C VAL A 85 -9.50 17.77 22.81
N VAL A 86 -9.60 16.76 21.95
CA VAL A 86 -9.65 15.34 22.35
C VAL A 86 -8.36 14.94 23.07
N GLU A 87 -7.20 15.31 22.54
CA GLU A 87 -5.92 15.05 23.22
C GLU A 87 -5.75 15.86 24.51
N ALA A 88 -6.26 17.11 24.56
CA ALA A 88 -6.29 17.91 25.78
C ALA A 88 -7.15 17.28 26.89
N MET A 89 -8.28 16.65 26.55
CA MET A 89 -9.10 15.87 27.48
C MET A 89 -8.36 14.61 27.94
N ARG A 90 -7.82 13.81 27.01
CA ARG A 90 -7.06 12.58 27.28
C ARG A 90 -5.89 12.82 28.24
N HIS A 91 -5.13 13.89 28.05
CA HIS A 91 -3.99 14.23 28.90
C HIS A 91 -4.36 15.09 30.12
N GLY A 92 -5.61 15.55 30.24
CA GLY A 92 -6.04 16.45 31.32
C GLY A 92 -5.29 17.79 31.36
N VAL A 93 -4.87 18.31 30.21
CA VAL A 93 -4.05 19.53 30.10
C VAL A 93 -4.58 20.41 28.97
N LEU A 94 -4.74 21.69 29.25
CA LEU A 94 -5.01 22.75 28.28
C LEU A 94 -3.68 23.25 27.67
N PRO A 95 -3.35 22.94 26.41
CA PRO A 95 -2.09 23.35 25.80
C PRO A 95 -2.10 24.80 25.34
N ARG A 96 -1.00 25.52 25.63
CA ARG A 96 -0.86 26.96 25.34
C ARG A 96 -1.04 27.34 23.87
N THR A 97 -1.64 28.50 23.67
CA THR A 97 -1.56 29.28 22.43
C THR A 97 -0.21 29.99 22.41
N ILE A 98 0.52 29.90 21.29
CA ILE A 98 1.84 30.52 21.14
C ILE A 98 1.78 31.77 20.25
N HIS A 99 2.89 32.50 20.13
CA HIS A 99 2.97 33.77 19.38
C HIS A 99 1.99 34.85 19.89
N VAL A 100 1.80 34.91 21.21
CA VAL A 100 1.03 35.94 21.92
C VAL A 100 1.98 36.69 22.86
N ASP A 101 2.25 37.97 22.55
CA ASP A 101 3.02 38.86 23.42
C ASP A 101 2.09 39.68 24.35
N GLU A 102 1.04 40.29 23.79
CA GLU A 102 -0.04 40.96 24.53
C GLU A 102 -1.43 40.64 23.93
N PRO A 103 -2.51 40.56 24.73
CA PRO A 103 -3.87 40.42 24.21
C PRO A 103 -4.29 41.61 23.33
N SER A 104 -5.14 41.35 22.33
CA SER A 104 -5.57 42.39 21.39
C SER A 104 -6.33 43.53 22.09
N ARG A 105 -5.83 44.77 21.90
CA ARG A 105 -6.43 46.02 22.39
C ARG A 105 -7.77 46.39 21.70
N GLN A 106 -8.21 45.61 20.71
CA GLN A 106 -9.50 45.79 20.03
C GLN A 106 -10.64 44.94 20.66
N VAL A 107 -10.34 44.26 21.76
CA VAL A 107 -11.29 43.45 22.53
C VAL A 107 -11.31 43.96 23.96
N ASP A 108 -12.50 44.23 24.49
CA ASP A 108 -12.69 44.53 25.90
C ASP A 108 -12.74 43.23 26.70
N TRP A 109 -11.56 42.71 27.05
CA TRP A 109 -11.40 41.48 27.84
C TRP A 109 -12.00 41.59 29.26
N ALA A 110 -12.19 42.81 29.79
CA ALA A 110 -12.81 43.02 31.10
C ALA A 110 -14.35 42.90 31.06
N SER A 111 -14.97 42.88 29.87
CA SER A 111 -16.43 42.82 29.71
C SER A 111 -17.08 41.45 30.04
N GLY A 112 -16.28 40.41 30.30
CA GLY A 112 -16.78 39.08 30.65
C GLY A 112 -15.64 38.10 30.97
N GLY A 113 -15.99 36.96 31.56
CA GLY A 113 -15.00 35.97 32.02
C GLY A 113 -14.42 35.12 30.88
N VAL A 114 -13.61 35.69 29.99
CA VAL A 114 -12.87 34.97 28.94
C VAL A 114 -11.40 35.36 28.99
N GLU A 115 -10.52 34.38 29.17
CA GLU A 115 -9.07 34.58 29.30
C GLU A 115 -8.30 33.83 28.20
N LEU A 116 -7.27 34.48 27.64
CA LEU A 116 -6.43 33.91 26.61
C LEU A 116 -5.42 32.92 27.23
N LEU A 117 -5.44 31.67 26.77
CA LEU A 117 -4.60 30.58 27.25
C LEU A 117 -3.17 30.70 26.69
N THR A 118 -2.37 31.58 27.27
CA THR A 118 -0.96 31.84 26.92
C THR A 118 0.03 30.85 27.54
N GLU A 119 -0.40 30.13 28.58
CA GLU A 119 0.38 29.13 29.31
C GLU A 119 -0.34 27.78 29.29
N ALA A 120 0.42 26.68 29.43
CA ALA A 120 -0.16 25.36 29.54
C ALA A 120 -0.68 25.16 30.97
N ARG A 121 -1.89 24.63 31.14
CA ARG A 121 -2.57 24.52 32.43
C ARG A 121 -3.19 23.15 32.61
N GLU A 122 -3.24 22.66 33.83
CA GLU A 122 -4.04 21.48 34.16
C GLU A 122 -5.53 21.74 33.84
N TRP A 123 -6.22 20.74 33.34
CA TRP A 123 -7.67 20.74 33.15
C TRP A 123 -8.30 19.88 34.26
N PRO A 124 -8.66 20.45 35.41
CA PRO A 124 -9.10 19.68 36.57
C PRO A 124 -10.45 18.99 36.32
N VAL A 125 -10.63 17.82 36.95
CA VAL A 125 -11.92 17.13 37.02
C VAL A 125 -12.77 17.79 38.12
N VAL A 126 -13.97 18.27 37.78
CA VAL A 126 -14.76 19.17 38.65
C VAL A 126 -16.18 18.65 38.93
N GLY A 127 -16.32 17.36 39.21
CA GLY A 127 -17.62 16.71 39.50
C GLY A 127 -18.57 16.62 38.30
N ARG A 128 -18.09 16.97 37.11
CA ARG A 128 -18.72 16.80 35.80
C ARG A 128 -17.64 16.52 34.75
N PRO A 129 -17.98 15.98 33.58
CA PRO A 129 -17.04 15.84 32.47
C PRO A 129 -16.40 17.18 32.06
N ARG A 130 -15.17 17.12 31.56
CA ARG A 130 -14.52 18.22 30.86
C ARG A 130 -15.30 18.56 29.58
N ARG A 131 -15.52 19.85 29.31
CA ARG A 131 -16.32 20.31 28.15
C ARG A 131 -15.65 21.44 27.38
N ALA A 132 -15.72 21.39 26.07
CA ALA A 132 -15.09 22.36 25.18
C ALA A 132 -15.97 22.74 23.98
N GLY A 133 -15.83 23.98 23.51
CA GLY A 133 -16.31 24.38 22.19
C GLY A 133 -15.18 24.40 21.16
N VAL A 134 -15.46 24.03 19.91
CA VAL A 134 -14.53 24.18 18.77
C VAL A 134 -15.18 25.03 17.68
N SER A 135 -14.55 26.15 17.33
CA SER A 135 -14.99 27.10 16.29
C SER A 135 -14.19 26.94 15.00
N SER A 136 -14.88 26.93 13.85
CA SER A 136 -14.25 27.01 12.54
C SER A 136 -15.11 27.82 11.57
N PHE A 137 -14.55 28.89 11.01
CA PHE A 137 -15.26 29.85 10.17
C PHE A 137 -14.63 29.90 8.78
N GLY A 138 -15.40 29.60 7.73
CA GLY A 138 -14.94 29.67 6.35
C GLY A 138 -14.92 31.10 5.83
N LEU A 139 -14.01 31.39 4.89
CA LEU A 139 -13.88 32.70 4.22
C LEU A 139 -15.19 33.16 3.53
N SER A 140 -16.05 32.21 3.14
CA SER A 140 -17.40 32.43 2.58
C SER A 140 -18.43 32.93 3.60
N GLY A 141 -18.12 32.95 4.90
CA GLY A 141 -19.06 33.24 5.99
C GLY A 141 -19.78 32.01 6.55
N THR A 142 -19.40 30.79 6.14
CA THR A 142 -19.92 29.54 6.70
C THR A 142 -19.33 29.33 8.09
N ASN A 143 -20.15 29.35 9.14
CA ASN A 143 -19.68 29.16 10.52
C ASN A 143 -20.07 27.78 11.05
N ALA A 144 -19.12 27.05 11.63
CA ALA A 144 -19.36 25.84 12.41
C ALA A 144 -18.89 26.05 13.86
N HIS A 145 -19.67 25.54 14.81
CA HIS A 145 -19.29 25.41 16.21
C HIS A 145 -19.79 24.06 16.72
N VAL A 146 -18.94 23.29 17.40
CA VAL A 146 -19.29 21.99 18.00
C VAL A 146 -18.96 22.01 19.48
N ILE A 147 -19.78 21.33 20.29
CA ILE A 147 -19.50 21.06 21.70
C ILE A 147 -18.92 19.64 21.80
N LEU A 148 -17.83 19.51 22.53
CA LEU A 148 -17.19 18.23 22.85
C LEU A 148 -17.27 18.03 24.36
N GLU A 149 -17.56 16.79 24.76
CA GLU A 149 -17.59 16.33 26.14
C GLU A 149 -16.63 15.14 26.28
N GLU A 150 -15.92 15.09 27.40
CA GLU A 150 -15.10 13.96 27.80
C GLU A 150 -15.94 12.68 27.94
N ALA A 151 -15.46 11.59 27.36
CA ALA A 151 -16.15 10.31 27.43
C ALA A 151 -16.26 9.83 28.89
N PRO A 152 -17.35 9.13 29.28
CA PRO A 152 -17.43 8.50 30.58
C PRO A 152 -16.21 7.60 30.82
N VAL A 153 -15.67 7.64 32.04
CA VAL A 153 -14.70 6.63 32.47
C VAL A 153 -15.43 5.29 32.45
N VAL A 154 -15.13 4.48 31.45
CA VAL A 154 -15.45 3.06 31.49
C VAL A 154 -14.55 2.49 32.57
N GLU A 155 -15.12 2.15 33.73
CA GLU A 155 -14.41 1.34 34.70
C GLU A 155 -13.98 0.06 33.97
N GLU A 156 -12.67 -0.10 33.74
CA GLU A 156 -12.13 -1.38 33.29
C GLU A 156 -12.55 -2.40 34.35
N ALA A 157 -13.45 -3.31 33.98
CA ALA A 157 -13.95 -4.32 34.90
C ALA A 157 -12.74 -5.01 35.53
N SER A 158 -12.59 -4.84 36.83
CA SER A 158 -11.41 -5.23 37.59
C SER A 158 -11.40 -6.74 37.79
N MET A 159 -11.17 -7.45 36.69
CA MET A 159 -10.77 -8.85 36.69
C MET A 159 -9.46 -8.94 37.47
N GLU A 160 -9.49 -9.69 38.57
CA GLU A 160 -8.33 -10.07 39.36
C GLU A 160 -7.17 -10.51 38.44
N PRO A 161 -5.92 -10.06 38.67
CA PRO A 161 -4.78 -10.54 37.91
C PRO A 161 -4.67 -12.07 37.99
N GLY A 162 -4.92 -12.76 36.88
CA GLY A 162 -4.98 -14.23 36.81
C GLY A 162 -6.38 -14.85 36.76
N GLY A 163 -7.46 -14.05 36.78
CA GLY A 163 -8.85 -14.55 36.66
C GLY A 163 -9.35 -14.79 35.23
N GLY A 164 -8.61 -14.35 34.21
CA GLY A 164 -8.97 -14.56 32.80
C GLY A 164 -8.70 -15.98 32.32
N ARG A 165 -9.48 -16.46 31.35
CA ARG A 165 -9.24 -17.76 30.69
C ARG A 165 -7.96 -17.66 29.87
N GLY A 166 -6.88 -18.29 30.36
CA GLY A 166 -5.61 -18.34 29.65
C GLY A 166 -5.75 -19.02 28.28
N LEU A 167 -5.27 -18.37 27.22
CA LEU A 167 -5.13 -18.99 25.92
C LEU A 167 -3.84 -19.83 25.91
N PRO A 168 -3.90 -21.15 25.63
CA PRO A 168 -2.71 -21.99 25.57
C PRO A 168 -1.81 -21.66 24.36
N VAL A 169 -2.35 -20.99 23.34
CA VAL A 169 -1.59 -20.43 22.20
C VAL A 169 -2.22 -19.09 21.82
N ILE A 170 -1.42 -18.03 21.80
CA ILE A 170 -1.84 -16.65 21.50
C ILE A 170 -1.48 -16.33 20.05
N PRO A 171 -2.42 -15.81 19.22
CA PRO A 171 -2.12 -15.35 17.87
C PRO A 171 -1.81 -13.84 17.82
N TRP A 172 -0.76 -13.46 17.10
CA TRP A 172 -0.42 -12.10 16.70
C TRP A 172 -0.65 -11.94 15.19
N VAL A 173 -1.52 -10.99 14.82
CA VAL A 173 -2.00 -10.81 13.44
C VAL A 173 -1.36 -9.57 12.82
N VAL A 174 -0.79 -9.72 11.62
CA VAL A 174 -0.16 -8.62 10.87
C VAL A 174 -0.65 -8.65 9.43
N SER A 175 -0.93 -7.48 8.83
CA SER A 175 -1.32 -7.41 7.42
C SER A 175 -0.78 -6.18 6.68
N GLY A 176 -0.68 -6.29 5.36
CA GLY A 176 -0.23 -5.23 4.46
C GLY A 176 -0.91 -5.27 3.09
N ARG A 177 -1.04 -4.10 2.44
CA ARG A 177 -1.53 -3.98 1.04
C ARG A 177 -0.57 -4.55 -0.01
N SER A 178 0.61 -5.00 0.41
CA SER A 178 1.62 -5.65 -0.43
C SER A 178 2.57 -6.47 0.45
N ALA A 179 3.24 -7.48 -0.10
CA ALA A 179 4.21 -8.27 0.65
C ALA A 179 5.33 -7.41 1.33
N PRO A 180 5.92 -6.38 0.68
CA PRO A 180 6.84 -5.47 1.36
C PRO A 180 6.20 -4.66 2.51
N ALA A 181 4.91 -4.33 2.42
CA ALA A 181 4.20 -3.65 3.49
C ALA A 181 3.90 -4.58 4.68
N LEU A 182 3.61 -5.85 4.43
CA LEU A 182 3.49 -6.87 5.47
C LEU A 182 4.80 -7.03 6.25
N VAL A 183 5.92 -7.23 5.53
CA VAL A 183 7.27 -7.35 6.12
C VAL A 183 7.63 -6.11 6.94
N ALA A 184 7.39 -4.91 6.39
CA ALA A 184 7.67 -3.66 7.11
C ALA A 184 6.75 -3.45 8.34
N GLN A 185 5.50 -3.92 8.29
CA GLN A 185 4.59 -3.86 9.43
C GLN A 185 4.99 -4.85 10.53
N ALA A 186 5.42 -6.07 10.16
CA ALA A 186 5.95 -7.05 11.10
C ALA A 186 7.22 -6.51 11.78
N GLY A 187 8.14 -5.91 11.02
CA GLY A 187 9.35 -5.28 11.56
C GLY A 187 9.07 -4.18 12.57
N ARG A 188 8.08 -3.31 12.31
CA ARG A 188 7.63 -2.30 13.28
C ARG A 188 7.04 -2.91 14.55
N LEU A 189 6.33 -4.03 14.45
CA LEU A 189 5.77 -4.70 15.62
C LEU A 189 6.87 -5.37 16.46
N VAL A 190 7.88 -5.97 15.84
CA VAL A 190 9.09 -6.46 16.51
C VAL A 190 9.79 -5.34 17.27
N GLU A 191 10.13 -4.23 16.59
CA GLU A 191 10.80 -3.07 17.20
C GLU A 191 10.00 -2.51 18.39
N PHE A 192 8.68 -2.41 18.26
CA PHE A 192 7.80 -1.92 19.32
C PHE A 192 7.74 -2.86 20.54
N VAL A 193 7.55 -4.16 20.32
CA VAL A 193 7.50 -5.16 21.40
C VAL A 193 8.85 -5.28 22.10
N GLU A 194 9.96 -5.14 21.39
CA GLU A 194 11.32 -5.23 21.94
C GLU A 194 11.75 -3.97 22.71
N SER A 195 11.36 -2.77 22.25
CA SER A 195 11.75 -1.48 22.85
C SER A 195 10.78 -0.93 23.89
N GLY A 196 9.54 -1.44 23.92
CA GLY A 196 8.49 -1.01 24.85
C GLY A 196 8.64 -1.58 26.27
N PRO A 197 7.72 -1.21 27.18
CA PRO A 197 7.53 -1.88 28.46
C PRO A 197 7.25 -3.39 28.28
N LEU A 198 7.30 -4.14 29.38
CA LEU A 198 6.78 -5.51 29.40
C LEU A 198 5.25 -5.48 29.14
N LEU A 199 4.88 -5.75 27.88
CA LEU A 199 3.50 -5.88 27.44
C LEU A 199 3.05 -7.34 27.55
N GLU A 200 1.84 -7.55 28.03
CA GLU A 200 1.22 -8.87 28.03
C GLU A 200 0.99 -9.34 26.59
N PRO A 201 1.45 -10.55 26.19
CA PRO A 201 1.31 -11.01 24.82
C PRO A 201 -0.13 -11.10 24.32
N VAL A 202 -1.09 -11.31 25.25
CA VAL A 202 -2.52 -11.37 24.92
C VAL A 202 -3.08 -10.00 24.50
N ASP A 203 -2.60 -8.90 25.10
CA ASP A 203 -3.01 -7.53 24.76
C ASP A 203 -2.49 -7.13 23.38
N VAL A 204 -1.25 -7.51 23.06
CA VAL A 204 -0.66 -7.34 21.72
C VAL A 204 -1.45 -8.14 20.70
N GLY A 205 -1.77 -9.40 20.99
CA GLY A 205 -2.56 -10.28 20.12
C GLY A 205 -3.94 -9.70 19.82
N TYR A 206 -4.73 -9.44 20.85
CA TYR A 206 -6.05 -8.84 20.76
C TYR A 206 -6.01 -7.52 20.00
N SER A 207 -5.13 -6.58 20.39
CA SER A 207 -5.02 -5.27 19.75
C SER A 207 -4.57 -5.36 18.28
N SER A 208 -3.71 -6.31 17.93
CA SER A 208 -3.27 -6.54 16.55
C SER A 208 -4.40 -7.06 15.66
N ALA A 209 -5.32 -7.82 16.24
CA ALA A 209 -6.41 -8.49 15.54
C ALA A 209 -7.68 -7.61 15.42
N VAL A 210 -7.97 -6.74 16.40
CA VAL A 210 -9.22 -5.97 16.45
C VAL A 210 -9.06 -4.47 16.17
N LEU A 211 -7.89 -3.88 16.40
CA LEU A 211 -7.64 -2.44 16.18
C LEU A 211 -6.99 -2.15 14.81
N ARG A 212 -6.89 -3.14 13.93
CA ARG A 212 -6.21 -3.03 12.63
C ARG A 212 -7.09 -3.59 11.52
N ALA A 213 -7.08 -2.91 10.37
CA ALA A 213 -7.72 -3.43 9.17
C ALA A 213 -6.95 -4.65 8.64
N ALA A 214 -7.66 -5.71 8.28
CA ALA A 214 -7.09 -6.89 7.64
C ALA A 214 -6.93 -6.67 6.13
N PHE A 215 -5.70 -6.44 5.68
CA PHE A 215 -5.34 -6.30 4.27
C PHE A 215 -5.12 -7.66 3.58
N GLU A 216 -4.71 -7.62 2.30
CA GLU A 216 -4.61 -8.78 1.42
C GLU A 216 -3.42 -9.67 1.78
N HIS A 217 -2.23 -9.12 2.01
CA HIS A 217 -1.08 -9.91 2.46
C HIS A 217 -1.13 -10.01 3.98
N ARG A 218 -1.16 -11.23 4.51
CA ARG A 218 -1.39 -11.50 5.93
C ARG A 218 -0.31 -12.41 6.49
N ALA A 219 0.06 -12.17 7.73
CA ALA A 219 0.82 -13.10 8.54
C ALA A 219 0.12 -13.29 9.89
N VAL A 220 0.13 -14.52 10.39
CA VAL A 220 -0.25 -14.84 11.77
C VAL A 220 0.93 -15.59 12.39
N VAL A 221 1.43 -15.04 13.49
CA VAL A 221 2.44 -15.70 14.33
C VAL A 221 1.74 -16.15 15.59
N PHE A 222 2.13 -17.30 16.13
CA PHE A 222 1.51 -17.84 17.33
C PHE A 222 2.54 -18.43 18.30
N GLY A 223 2.19 -18.49 19.58
CA GLY A 223 3.08 -18.95 20.63
C GLY A 223 2.46 -18.87 22.02
N ARG A 224 3.13 -19.47 23.00
CA ARG A 224 2.77 -19.47 24.43
C ARG A 224 3.32 -18.24 25.15
N ASP A 225 4.45 -17.72 24.68
CA ASP A 225 5.17 -16.63 25.31
C ASP A 225 5.68 -15.60 24.28
N ARG A 226 6.21 -14.49 24.80
CA ARG A 226 6.73 -13.37 24.02
C ARG A 226 7.91 -13.77 23.12
N ASP A 227 8.73 -14.73 23.51
CA ASP A 227 9.95 -15.08 22.78
C ASP A 227 9.64 -15.98 21.57
N GLU A 228 8.71 -16.94 21.72
CA GLU A 228 8.13 -17.69 20.59
C GLU A 228 7.49 -16.71 19.56
N LEU A 229 6.70 -15.76 20.04
CA LEU A 229 5.97 -14.79 19.21
C LEU A 229 6.88 -13.79 18.49
N VAL A 230 7.90 -13.26 19.17
CA VAL A 230 8.90 -12.38 18.54
C VAL A 230 9.78 -13.18 17.58
N GLY A 231 10.12 -14.43 17.90
CA GLY A 231 10.85 -15.34 17.01
C GLY A 231 10.13 -15.57 15.68
N GLY A 232 8.84 -15.89 15.73
CA GLY A 232 8.03 -16.07 14.52
C GLY A 232 7.83 -14.78 13.71
N LEU A 233 7.69 -13.62 14.37
CA LEU A 233 7.65 -12.32 13.65
C LEU A 233 8.98 -12.02 12.94
N ARG A 234 10.13 -12.31 13.56
CA ARG A 234 11.45 -12.16 12.93
C ARG A 234 11.59 -13.06 11.70
N ALA A 235 11.05 -14.28 11.74
CA ALA A 235 11.00 -15.16 10.55
C ALA A 235 10.16 -14.57 9.42
N VAL A 236 8.98 -13.99 9.72
CA VAL A 236 8.16 -13.25 8.74
C VAL A 236 8.92 -12.06 8.14
N VAL A 237 9.71 -11.34 8.95
CA VAL A 237 10.55 -10.22 8.48
C VAL A 237 11.69 -10.70 7.58
N ALA A 238 12.31 -11.84 7.90
CA ALA A 238 13.36 -12.46 7.09
C ALA A 238 12.83 -13.12 5.80
N GLY A 239 11.53 -13.43 5.74
CA GLY A 239 10.94 -14.24 4.67
C GLY A 239 11.26 -15.74 4.82
N GLU A 240 11.59 -16.18 6.03
CA GLU A 240 11.96 -17.55 6.35
C GLU A 240 10.76 -18.36 6.88
N PRO A 241 10.66 -19.67 6.56
CA PRO A 241 9.62 -20.52 7.12
C PRO A 241 9.87 -20.80 8.61
N ALA A 242 8.88 -20.55 9.46
CA ALA A 242 8.89 -20.95 10.86
C ALA A 242 7.67 -21.82 11.20
N ALA A 243 7.83 -22.78 12.11
CA ALA A 243 6.76 -23.69 12.50
C ALA A 243 5.57 -22.95 13.16
N ASN A 244 5.83 -21.79 13.76
CA ASN A 244 4.86 -20.97 14.48
C ASN A 244 4.47 -19.66 13.75
N ALA A 245 4.77 -19.56 12.45
CA ALA A 245 4.37 -18.43 11.61
C ALA A 245 3.74 -18.91 10.30
N VAL A 246 2.62 -18.30 9.93
CA VAL A 246 1.92 -18.54 8.67
C VAL A 246 1.83 -17.23 7.91
N VAL A 247 2.21 -17.26 6.64
CA VAL A 247 2.09 -16.13 5.71
C VAL A 247 1.22 -16.55 4.53
N GLY A 248 0.30 -15.68 4.10
CA GLY A 248 -0.63 -15.95 3.02
C GLY A 248 -1.11 -14.68 2.31
N VAL A 249 -1.90 -14.88 1.27
CA VAL A 249 -2.58 -13.81 0.53
C VAL A 249 -4.06 -14.13 0.50
N ALA A 250 -4.89 -13.19 0.94
CA ALA A 250 -6.33 -13.33 1.01
C ALA A 250 -6.96 -13.48 -0.38
N GLY A 251 -7.68 -14.58 -0.63
CA GLY A 251 -8.40 -14.77 -1.88
C GLY A 251 -9.03 -16.15 -2.06
N GLY A 252 -10.01 -16.22 -2.97
CA GLY A 252 -10.80 -17.42 -3.25
C GLY A 252 -11.92 -17.65 -2.22
N LEU A 253 -12.79 -18.61 -2.55
CA LEU A 253 -13.80 -19.13 -1.62
C LEU A 253 -13.19 -20.24 -0.76
N SER A 254 -13.98 -20.74 0.19
CA SER A 254 -13.54 -21.62 1.25
C SER A 254 -14.52 -22.78 1.49
N ALA A 255 -13.99 -24.01 1.56
CA ALA A 255 -14.77 -25.25 1.62
C ALA A 255 -14.35 -26.13 2.81
N TRP A 256 -15.32 -26.68 3.55
CA TRP A 256 -15.06 -27.54 4.70
C TRP A 256 -15.37 -28.99 4.31
N VAL A 257 -14.39 -29.87 4.48
CA VAL A 257 -14.49 -31.30 4.14
C VAL A 257 -14.60 -32.13 5.42
N PHE A 258 -15.70 -32.85 5.58
CA PHE A 258 -16.01 -33.67 6.76
C PHE A 258 -15.54 -35.11 6.57
N THR A 259 -14.89 -35.70 7.59
CA THR A 259 -14.15 -36.96 7.45
C THR A 259 -15.03 -38.21 7.39
N GLY A 260 -14.45 -39.26 6.79
CA GLY A 260 -15.07 -40.58 6.71
C GLY A 260 -14.64 -41.51 7.84
N GLN A 261 -15.31 -42.67 7.93
CA GLN A 261 -14.91 -43.76 8.82
C GLN A 261 -13.47 -44.23 8.50
N GLY A 262 -12.68 -44.48 9.54
CA GLY A 262 -11.25 -44.80 9.48
C GLY A 262 -10.34 -43.68 9.99
N ALA A 263 -10.88 -42.49 10.27
CA ALA A 263 -10.16 -41.39 10.92
C ALA A 263 -10.22 -41.43 12.46
N GLN A 264 -11.15 -42.19 13.05
CA GLN A 264 -11.34 -42.24 14.51
C GLN A 264 -10.08 -42.68 15.26
N ARG A 265 -9.93 -42.19 16.48
CA ARG A 265 -8.86 -42.56 17.43
C ARG A 265 -9.35 -42.35 18.87
N LEU A 266 -8.83 -43.14 19.81
CA LEU A 266 -9.07 -42.90 21.23
C LEU A 266 -8.62 -41.49 21.62
N GLY A 267 -9.37 -40.87 22.52
CA GLY A 267 -9.08 -39.54 23.06
C GLY A 267 -9.32 -38.37 22.10
N MET A 268 -9.91 -38.59 20.91
CA MET A 268 -10.19 -37.50 19.98
C MET A 268 -11.09 -36.42 20.57
N GLY A 269 -10.70 -35.16 20.38
CA GLY A 269 -11.40 -33.97 20.87
C GLY A 269 -11.26 -33.74 22.38
N ARG A 270 -10.51 -34.57 23.11
CA ARG A 270 -10.41 -34.49 24.58
C ARG A 270 -9.64 -33.25 25.05
N GLU A 271 -8.61 -32.84 24.31
CA GLU A 271 -7.85 -31.63 24.63
C GLU A 271 -8.67 -30.38 24.29
N LEU A 272 -9.38 -30.41 23.16
CA LEU A 272 -10.32 -29.35 22.77
C LEU A 272 -11.48 -29.19 23.76
N TYR A 273 -12.02 -30.30 24.27
CA TYR A 273 -13.04 -30.30 25.32
C TYR A 273 -12.52 -29.64 26.61
N GLY A 274 -11.31 -29.98 27.05
CA GLY A 274 -10.69 -29.35 28.22
C GLY A 274 -10.36 -27.87 28.02
N ALA A 275 -10.01 -27.46 26.80
CA ALA A 275 -9.59 -26.09 26.49
C ALA A 275 -10.76 -25.14 26.16
N PHE A 276 -11.83 -25.60 25.50
CA PHE A 276 -12.87 -24.76 24.89
C PHE A 276 -14.31 -25.13 25.33
N PRO A 277 -14.96 -24.31 26.17
CA PRO A 277 -16.32 -24.59 26.65
C PRO A 277 -17.38 -24.76 25.56
N VAL A 278 -17.24 -24.08 24.42
CA VAL A 278 -18.15 -24.24 23.26
C VAL A 278 -18.03 -25.64 22.65
N PHE A 279 -16.80 -26.16 22.52
CA PHE A 279 -16.57 -27.53 22.07
C PHE A 279 -17.15 -28.52 23.06
N ALA A 280 -16.88 -28.33 24.36
CA ALA A 280 -17.39 -29.20 25.41
C ALA A 280 -18.93 -29.29 25.39
N SER A 281 -19.60 -28.14 25.38
CA SER A 281 -21.07 -28.06 25.32
C SER A 281 -21.64 -28.74 24.07
N ALA A 282 -21.03 -28.52 22.90
CA ALA A 282 -21.49 -29.14 21.65
C ALA A 282 -21.26 -30.65 21.62
N PHE A 283 -20.11 -31.12 22.14
CA PHE A 283 -19.80 -32.54 22.23
C PHE A 283 -20.74 -33.29 23.19
N ASP A 284 -21.02 -32.68 24.35
CA ASP A 284 -21.98 -33.23 25.32
C ASP A 284 -23.41 -33.22 24.80
N GLU A 285 -23.83 -32.18 24.07
CA GLU A 285 -25.16 -32.13 23.43
C GLU A 285 -25.34 -33.26 22.40
N VAL A 286 -24.31 -33.54 21.59
CA VAL A 286 -24.34 -34.67 20.64
C VAL A 286 -24.33 -36.01 21.38
N CYS A 287 -23.52 -36.16 22.42
CA CYS A 287 -23.51 -37.38 23.25
C CYS A 287 -24.87 -37.64 23.90
N ALA A 288 -25.53 -36.61 24.44
CA ALA A 288 -26.89 -36.71 24.96
C ALA A 288 -27.91 -37.08 23.86
N GLY A 289 -27.73 -36.58 22.63
CA GLY A 289 -28.54 -36.96 21.48
C GLY A 289 -28.45 -38.45 21.08
N PHE A 290 -27.39 -39.15 21.49
CA PHE A 290 -27.23 -40.59 21.30
C PHE A 290 -27.74 -41.45 22.49
N GLU A 291 -28.13 -40.85 23.62
CA GLU A 291 -28.71 -41.58 24.75
C GLU A 291 -30.01 -42.27 24.34
N GLY A 292 -30.09 -43.59 24.52
CA GLY A 292 -31.22 -44.42 24.07
C GLY A 292 -31.23 -44.74 22.57
N VAL A 293 -30.31 -44.16 21.77
CA VAL A 293 -30.01 -44.59 20.39
C VAL A 293 -28.89 -45.62 20.37
N LEU A 294 -27.90 -45.48 21.28
CA LEU A 294 -26.78 -46.40 21.46
C LEU A 294 -26.91 -47.19 22.77
N GLU A 295 -26.41 -48.43 22.78
CA GLU A 295 -26.38 -49.30 23.97
C GLU A 295 -25.17 -48.99 24.88
N GLY A 296 -24.95 -47.71 25.21
CA GLY A 296 -23.85 -47.28 26.08
C GLY A 296 -23.50 -45.80 25.97
N SER A 297 -22.45 -45.38 26.68
CA SER A 297 -21.96 -44.00 26.75
C SER A 297 -20.94 -43.72 25.63
N LEU A 298 -21.31 -42.93 24.63
CA LEU A 298 -20.42 -42.56 23.51
C LEU A 298 -19.13 -41.90 24.01
N ARG A 299 -19.22 -41.04 25.03
CA ARG A 299 -18.08 -40.36 25.66
C ARG A 299 -17.07 -41.36 26.25
N GLU A 300 -17.56 -42.42 26.90
CA GLU A 300 -16.72 -43.45 27.52
C GLU A 300 -16.02 -44.32 26.47
N VAL A 301 -16.67 -44.62 25.35
CA VAL A 301 -16.02 -45.35 24.24
C VAL A 301 -14.99 -44.48 23.53
N VAL A 302 -15.30 -43.22 23.23
CA VAL A 302 -14.38 -42.31 22.50
C VAL A 302 -13.14 -41.94 23.33
N TRP A 303 -13.24 -41.88 24.66
CA TRP A 303 -12.12 -41.53 25.56
C TRP A 303 -11.62 -42.69 26.44
N GLY A 304 -12.08 -43.92 26.18
CA GLY A 304 -11.66 -45.14 26.86
C GLY A 304 -10.29 -45.66 26.39
N ASP A 305 -10.05 -46.93 26.67
CA ASP A 305 -8.83 -47.67 26.33
C ASP A 305 -9.04 -48.79 25.30
N ASP A 306 -10.30 -49.23 25.07
CA ASP A 306 -10.63 -50.22 24.04
C ASP A 306 -10.79 -49.58 22.65
N GLY A 307 -9.69 -49.55 21.90
CA GLY A 307 -9.68 -49.12 20.50
C GLY A 307 -10.45 -50.04 19.56
N GLY A 308 -10.62 -51.33 19.91
CA GLY A 308 -11.40 -52.29 19.12
C GLY A 308 -12.90 -51.98 19.18
N LEU A 309 -13.39 -51.62 20.36
CA LEU A 309 -14.77 -51.13 20.56
C LEU A 309 -15.02 -49.82 19.80
N LEU A 310 -14.07 -48.88 19.79
CA LEU A 310 -14.19 -47.65 19.00
C LEU A 310 -14.17 -47.90 17.48
N ASP A 311 -13.45 -48.93 17.02
CA ASP A 311 -13.40 -49.32 15.61
C ASP A 311 -14.66 -50.08 15.14
N GLU A 312 -15.54 -50.51 16.06
CA GLU A 312 -16.88 -50.98 15.69
C GLU A 312 -17.66 -49.87 14.98
N THR A 313 -18.39 -50.25 13.93
CA THR A 313 -18.96 -49.30 12.97
C THR A 313 -20.01 -48.37 13.58
N VAL A 314 -20.73 -48.80 14.61
CA VAL A 314 -21.69 -47.94 15.34
C VAL A 314 -20.98 -46.86 16.16
N TRP A 315 -19.92 -47.21 16.88
CA TRP A 315 -19.17 -46.27 17.73
C TRP A 315 -18.27 -45.35 16.91
N ALA A 316 -17.60 -45.87 15.88
CA ALA A 316 -16.78 -45.07 14.96
C ALA A 316 -17.59 -43.93 14.31
N GLN A 317 -18.78 -44.24 13.78
CA GLN A 317 -19.62 -43.25 13.09
C GLN A 317 -20.21 -42.21 14.05
N ALA A 318 -20.71 -42.64 15.21
CA ALA A 318 -21.23 -41.73 16.24
C ALA A 318 -20.13 -40.82 16.81
N GLY A 319 -18.94 -41.36 17.07
CA GLY A 319 -17.80 -40.61 17.59
C GLY A 319 -17.26 -39.57 16.60
N LEU A 320 -17.16 -39.94 15.32
CA LEU A 320 -16.78 -39.00 14.26
C LEU A 320 -17.79 -37.86 14.16
N PHE A 321 -19.09 -38.17 14.09
CA PHE A 321 -20.15 -37.15 14.05
C PHE A 321 -20.08 -36.20 15.26
N ALA A 322 -19.87 -36.72 16.47
CA ALA A 322 -19.74 -35.90 17.69
C ALA A 322 -18.55 -34.93 17.65
N VAL A 323 -17.36 -35.41 17.25
CA VAL A 323 -16.16 -34.56 17.14
C VAL A 323 -16.30 -33.54 16.01
N GLU A 324 -16.83 -33.95 14.86
CA GLU A 324 -16.99 -33.07 13.69
C GLU A 324 -17.98 -31.94 13.93
N VAL A 325 -19.12 -32.23 14.57
CA VAL A 325 -20.10 -31.21 14.96
C VAL A 325 -19.52 -30.29 16.03
N ALA A 326 -18.82 -30.82 17.05
CA ALA A 326 -18.19 -29.99 18.09
C ALA A 326 -17.08 -29.07 17.53
N LEU A 327 -16.24 -29.58 16.61
CA LEU A 327 -15.26 -28.78 15.86
C LEU A 327 -15.94 -27.65 15.07
N PHE A 328 -17.00 -27.97 14.32
CA PHE A 328 -17.72 -26.96 13.55
C PHE A 328 -18.34 -25.89 14.44
N ARG A 329 -18.99 -26.26 15.56
CA ARG A 329 -19.59 -25.28 16.50
C ARG A 329 -18.55 -24.38 17.15
N LEU A 330 -17.36 -24.91 17.46
CA LEU A 330 -16.25 -24.10 17.95
C LEU A 330 -15.80 -23.06 16.90
N LEU A 331 -15.60 -23.48 15.65
CA LEU A 331 -15.25 -22.58 14.54
C LEU A 331 -16.35 -21.54 14.26
N GLU A 332 -17.62 -21.96 14.28
CA GLU A 332 -18.78 -21.08 14.10
C GLU A 332 -18.86 -20.00 15.20
N SER A 333 -18.50 -20.34 16.44
CA SER A 333 -18.46 -19.37 17.56
C SER A 333 -17.40 -18.28 17.39
N TRP A 334 -16.32 -18.55 16.63
CA TRP A 334 -15.34 -17.55 16.22
C TRP A 334 -15.70 -16.88 14.88
N GLY A 335 -16.96 -16.99 14.45
CA GLY A 335 -17.46 -16.39 13.21
C GLY A 335 -16.90 -16.99 11.92
N VAL A 336 -16.15 -18.11 12.00
CA VAL A 336 -15.54 -18.74 10.83
C VAL A 336 -16.60 -19.53 10.07
N ARG A 337 -16.86 -19.17 8.81
CA ARG A 337 -18.00 -19.68 8.04
C ARG A 337 -17.58 -20.18 6.64
N PRO A 338 -18.08 -21.35 6.21
CA PRO A 338 -17.92 -21.83 4.84
C PRO A 338 -18.72 -21.10 3.78
N ASP A 339 -18.17 -21.10 2.57
CA ASP A 339 -18.92 -20.93 1.32
C ASP A 339 -19.51 -22.29 0.86
N TYR A 340 -18.80 -23.40 1.10
CA TYR A 340 -19.21 -24.76 0.74
C TYR A 340 -18.90 -25.82 1.80
N LEU A 341 -19.72 -26.87 1.84
CA LEU A 341 -19.50 -28.08 2.61
C LEU A 341 -19.43 -29.31 1.69
N VAL A 342 -18.54 -30.25 2.01
CA VAL A 342 -18.46 -31.58 1.39
C VAL A 342 -18.27 -32.58 2.53
N GLY A 343 -18.84 -33.79 2.44
CA GLY A 343 -18.63 -34.80 3.49
C GLY A 343 -18.39 -36.18 2.91
N HIS A 344 -17.38 -36.89 3.42
CA HIS A 344 -17.03 -38.22 2.95
C HIS A 344 -17.80 -39.29 3.71
N SER A 345 -18.75 -39.96 3.05
CA SER A 345 -19.56 -41.03 3.67
C SER A 345 -20.30 -40.53 4.93
N ILE A 346 -19.86 -40.88 6.14
CA ILE A 346 -20.50 -40.44 7.39
C ILE A 346 -20.42 -38.91 7.58
N GLY A 347 -19.32 -38.28 7.15
CA GLY A 347 -19.15 -36.83 7.22
C GLY A 347 -20.18 -36.04 6.40
N GLU A 348 -20.87 -36.68 5.44
CA GLU A 348 -21.98 -36.04 4.71
C GLU A 348 -23.21 -35.79 5.60
N VAL A 349 -23.40 -36.64 6.63
CA VAL A 349 -24.43 -36.43 7.66
C VAL A 349 -24.04 -35.27 8.58
N ALA A 350 -22.77 -35.16 8.96
CA ALA A 350 -22.25 -34.03 9.74
C ALA A 350 -22.40 -32.71 8.97
N ALA A 351 -21.99 -32.69 7.69
CA ALA A 351 -22.16 -31.55 6.78
C ALA A 351 -23.64 -31.13 6.66
N ALA A 352 -24.56 -32.08 6.45
CA ALA A 352 -26.00 -31.80 6.37
C ALA A 352 -26.57 -31.27 7.70
N HIS A 353 -26.14 -31.81 8.85
CA HIS A 353 -26.56 -31.32 10.16
C HIS A 353 -26.10 -29.88 10.40
N VAL A 354 -24.82 -29.56 10.17
CA VAL A 354 -24.31 -28.21 10.43
C VAL A 354 -24.88 -27.17 9.46
N ALA A 355 -25.16 -27.56 8.21
CA ALA A 355 -25.92 -26.75 7.25
C ALA A 355 -27.36 -26.46 7.72
N GLY A 356 -27.89 -27.20 8.70
CA GLY A 356 -29.25 -27.11 9.20
C GLY A 356 -30.28 -27.90 8.39
N MET A 357 -29.85 -28.86 7.59
CA MET A 357 -30.75 -29.73 6.81
C MET A 357 -31.43 -30.79 7.68
N VAL A 358 -30.79 -31.24 8.77
CA VAL A 358 -31.32 -32.27 9.68
C VAL A 358 -31.12 -31.83 11.14
N SER A 359 -32.13 -32.06 11.98
CA SER A 359 -32.05 -31.73 13.41
C SER A 359 -30.99 -32.58 14.11
N LEU A 360 -30.51 -32.17 15.29
CA LEU A 360 -29.53 -32.98 16.03
C LEU A 360 -30.11 -34.35 16.42
N ALA A 361 -31.35 -34.38 16.90
CA ALA A 361 -32.03 -35.63 17.28
C ALA A 361 -32.20 -36.57 16.07
N ASP A 362 -32.70 -36.05 14.93
CA ASP A 362 -32.85 -36.85 13.70
C ASP A 362 -31.49 -37.34 13.19
N ALA A 363 -30.44 -36.51 13.28
CA ALA A 363 -29.09 -36.87 12.88
C ALA A 363 -28.51 -37.98 13.76
N CYS A 364 -28.69 -37.92 15.08
CA CYS A 364 -28.27 -39.00 16.00
C CYS A 364 -28.99 -40.31 15.69
N VAL A 365 -30.31 -40.28 15.44
CA VAL A 365 -31.07 -41.47 15.01
C VAL A 365 -30.55 -42.01 13.66
N LEU A 366 -30.29 -41.12 12.69
CA LEU A 366 -29.75 -41.50 11.38
C LEU A 366 -28.38 -42.17 11.51
N VAL A 367 -27.44 -41.55 12.22
CA VAL A 367 -26.08 -42.08 12.44
C VAL A 367 -26.11 -43.38 13.23
N GLY A 368 -26.89 -43.47 14.30
CA GLY A 368 -27.02 -44.66 15.13
C GLY A 368 -27.65 -45.84 14.37
N ALA A 369 -28.75 -45.59 13.65
CA ALA A 369 -29.37 -46.61 12.80
C ALA A 369 -28.43 -47.06 11.68
N ARG A 370 -27.77 -46.12 10.98
CA ARG A 370 -26.77 -46.40 9.94
C ARG A 370 -25.66 -47.30 10.47
N GLY A 371 -25.03 -46.91 11.57
CA GLY A 371 -23.93 -47.62 12.21
C GLY A 371 -24.33 -49.03 12.69
N ARG A 372 -25.42 -49.15 13.46
CA ARG A 372 -25.96 -50.43 13.96
C ARG A 372 -26.25 -51.40 12.82
N LEU A 373 -26.95 -50.91 11.78
CA LEU A 373 -27.37 -51.76 10.67
C LEU A 373 -26.19 -52.21 9.82
N MET A 374 -25.28 -51.31 9.47
CA MET A 374 -24.03 -51.64 8.75
C MET A 374 -23.20 -52.68 9.51
N GLN A 375 -23.13 -52.58 10.84
CA GLN A 375 -22.43 -53.52 11.71
C GLN A 375 -23.09 -54.90 11.79
N SER A 376 -24.43 -54.95 11.76
CA SER A 376 -25.22 -56.18 11.85
C SER A 376 -25.18 -57.08 10.60
N LEU A 377 -24.66 -56.56 9.48
CA LEU A 377 -24.53 -57.31 8.23
C LEU A 377 -23.53 -58.47 8.36
N PRO A 378 -23.66 -59.55 7.57
CA PRO A 378 -22.72 -60.66 7.58
C PRO A 378 -21.28 -60.21 7.27
N CYS A 379 -20.33 -60.69 8.08
CA CYS A 379 -18.90 -60.56 7.80
C CYS A 379 -18.49 -61.32 6.53
N GLY A 380 -17.37 -60.93 5.92
CA GLY A 380 -16.86 -61.52 4.66
C GLY A 380 -16.84 -60.54 3.47
N GLY A 381 -17.18 -59.27 3.73
CA GLY A 381 -16.84 -58.17 2.83
C GLY A 381 -15.44 -57.62 3.12
N ALA A 382 -14.81 -57.03 2.11
CA ALA A 382 -13.56 -56.31 2.27
C ALA A 382 -13.58 -54.98 1.50
N MET A 383 -12.72 -54.04 1.91
CA MET A 383 -12.47 -52.79 1.20
C MET A 383 -10.97 -52.56 1.02
N VAL A 384 -10.57 -52.10 -0.17
CA VAL A 384 -9.17 -51.85 -0.53
C VAL A 384 -9.07 -50.50 -1.23
N ALA A 385 -8.19 -49.63 -0.72
CA ALA A 385 -7.77 -48.43 -1.44
C ALA A 385 -6.72 -48.80 -2.49
N VAL A 386 -6.95 -48.42 -3.75
CA VAL A 386 -6.09 -48.65 -4.90
C VAL A 386 -5.57 -47.31 -5.41
N GLN A 387 -4.25 -47.20 -5.60
CA GLN A 387 -3.61 -46.02 -6.16
C GLN A 387 -3.59 -46.09 -7.70
N ALA A 388 -4.77 -45.88 -8.32
CA ALA A 388 -4.99 -45.85 -9.76
C ALA A 388 -6.24 -45.01 -10.09
N ALA A 389 -6.43 -44.65 -11.37
CA ALA A 389 -7.61 -43.90 -11.80
C ALA A 389 -8.85 -44.81 -11.93
N VAL A 390 -10.04 -44.26 -11.64
CA VAL A 390 -11.30 -45.03 -11.66
C VAL A 390 -11.58 -45.71 -13.02
N GLY A 391 -11.26 -45.03 -14.13
CA GLY A 391 -11.42 -45.57 -15.48
C GLY A 391 -10.49 -46.74 -15.82
N GLU A 392 -9.39 -46.91 -15.08
CA GLU A 392 -8.47 -48.05 -15.24
C GLU A 392 -8.87 -49.24 -14.35
N VAL A 393 -9.50 -48.96 -13.19
CA VAL A 393 -9.89 -49.97 -12.21
C VAL A 393 -11.24 -50.62 -12.55
N VAL A 394 -12.25 -49.83 -12.96
CA VAL A 394 -13.60 -50.33 -13.29
C VAL A 394 -13.61 -51.49 -14.30
N PRO A 395 -12.83 -51.47 -15.41
CA PRO A 395 -12.78 -52.59 -16.37
C PRO A 395 -12.16 -53.89 -15.84
N LEU A 396 -11.62 -53.88 -14.62
CA LEU A 396 -10.87 -54.99 -14.01
C LEU A 396 -11.58 -55.58 -12.77
N LEU A 397 -12.77 -55.06 -12.43
CA LEU A 397 -13.52 -55.55 -11.28
C LEU A 397 -14.21 -56.90 -11.60
N PRO A 398 -13.99 -57.94 -10.79
CA PRO A 398 -14.74 -59.18 -10.90
C PRO A 398 -16.19 -58.99 -10.42
N GLY A 399 -17.07 -59.94 -10.75
CA GLY A 399 -18.47 -59.91 -10.30
C GLY A 399 -18.56 -59.90 -8.78
N GLY A 400 -19.38 -59.00 -8.21
CA GLY A 400 -19.51 -58.84 -6.76
C GLY A 400 -18.48 -57.91 -6.11
N VAL A 401 -17.66 -57.20 -6.90
CA VAL A 401 -16.83 -56.08 -6.45
C VAL A 401 -17.24 -54.80 -7.19
N GLU A 402 -17.45 -53.73 -6.43
CA GLU A 402 -17.87 -52.42 -6.93
C GLU A 402 -16.89 -51.33 -6.46
N VAL A 403 -16.95 -50.14 -7.07
CA VAL A 403 -16.26 -48.95 -6.55
C VAL A 403 -17.06 -48.43 -5.37
N ALA A 404 -16.42 -48.33 -4.19
CA ALA A 404 -16.98 -47.71 -2.99
C ALA A 404 -16.72 -46.21 -2.92
N ALA A 405 -15.57 -45.75 -3.41
CA ALA A 405 -15.23 -44.33 -3.40
C ALA A 405 -14.26 -43.96 -4.54
N VAL A 406 -14.40 -42.73 -5.02
CA VAL A 406 -13.42 -42.05 -5.88
C VAL A 406 -12.90 -40.86 -5.08
N ASN A 407 -11.74 -41.05 -4.46
CA ASN A 407 -11.15 -40.12 -3.50
C ASN A 407 -10.33 -39.02 -4.19
N SER A 408 -9.64 -39.35 -5.27
CA SER A 408 -8.90 -38.41 -6.11
C SER A 408 -8.75 -38.95 -7.53
N SER A 409 -8.12 -38.16 -8.40
CA SER A 409 -7.74 -38.58 -9.77
C SER A 409 -6.91 -39.88 -9.83
N VAL A 410 -6.22 -40.23 -8.73
CA VAL A 410 -5.29 -41.38 -8.61
C VAL A 410 -5.57 -42.25 -7.39
N SER A 411 -6.74 -42.12 -6.75
CA SER A 411 -7.12 -42.91 -5.58
C SER A 411 -8.58 -43.30 -5.61
N VAL A 412 -8.83 -44.62 -5.64
CA VAL A 412 -10.17 -45.20 -5.54
C VAL A 412 -10.21 -46.23 -4.41
N VAL A 413 -11.41 -46.50 -3.88
CA VAL A 413 -11.66 -47.62 -2.97
C VAL A 413 -12.59 -48.59 -3.68
N VAL A 414 -12.20 -49.86 -3.70
CA VAL A 414 -13.05 -50.98 -4.16
C VAL A 414 -13.59 -51.73 -2.95
N SER A 415 -14.79 -52.28 -3.08
CA SER A 415 -15.52 -52.96 -2.02
C SER A 415 -16.33 -54.11 -2.58
N GLY A 416 -16.34 -55.25 -1.90
CA GLY A 416 -17.11 -56.42 -2.31
C GLY A 416 -16.83 -57.63 -1.44
N VAL A 417 -17.18 -58.82 -1.94
CA VAL A 417 -16.83 -60.10 -1.31
C VAL A 417 -15.31 -60.24 -1.23
N GLU A 418 -14.79 -60.72 -0.10
CA GLU A 418 -13.35 -60.76 0.20
C GLU A 418 -12.51 -61.46 -0.89
N GLU A 419 -12.99 -62.56 -1.45
CA GLU A 419 -12.31 -63.31 -2.52
C GLU A 419 -12.11 -62.45 -3.79
N GLY A 420 -13.18 -61.83 -4.30
CA GLY A 420 -13.08 -60.94 -5.46
C GLY A 420 -12.25 -59.69 -5.20
N VAL A 421 -12.27 -59.16 -3.97
CA VAL A 421 -11.39 -58.03 -3.60
C VAL A 421 -9.93 -58.46 -3.56
N ALA A 422 -9.62 -59.69 -3.15
CA ALA A 422 -8.27 -60.25 -3.22
C ALA A 422 -7.78 -60.45 -4.66
N GLU A 423 -8.66 -60.82 -5.61
CA GLU A 423 -8.32 -60.85 -7.04
C GLU A 423 -7.90 -59.46 -7.54
N VAL A 424 -8.64 -58.40 -7.19
CA VAL A 424 -8.28 -57.01 -7.56
C VAL A 424 -6.91 -56.62 -6.99
N VAL A 425 -6.58 -57.03 -5.75
CA VAL A 425 -5.23 -56.82 -5.17
C VAL A 425 -4.15 -57.54 -5.99
N GLY A 426 -4.41 -58.77 -6.46
CA GLY A 426 -3.52 -59.50 -7.36
C GLY A 426 -3.30 -58.79 -8.70
N VAL A 427 -4.36 -58.25 -9.30
CA VAL A 427 -4.28 -57.43 -10.53
C VAL A 427 -3.48 -56.14 -10.30
N CYS A 428 -3.67 -55.48 -9.15
CA CYS A 428 -2.89 -54.30 -8.78
C CYS A 428 -1.39 -54.60 -8.69
N ALA A 429 -1.02 -55.72 -8.04
CA ALA A 429 0.38 -56.15 -7.94
C ALA A 429 1.00 -56.42 -9.32
N GLY A 430 0.26 -57.08 -10.23
CA GLY A 430 0.69 -57.31 -11.62
C GLY A 430 0.87 -56.03 -12.46
N ARG A 431 0.21 -54.93 -12.08
CA ARG A 431 0.33 -53.60 -12.72
C ARG A 431 1.27 -52.64 -12.00
N GLY A 432 1.84 -53.04 -10.86
CA GLY A 432 2.67 -52.16 -10.02
C GLY A 432 1.88 -51.09 -9.24
N TRP A 433 0.55 -51.20 -9.19
CA TRP A 433 -0.29 -50.29 -8.40
C TRP A 433 -0.22 -50.63 -6.91
N LYS A 434 -0.18 -49.61 -6.05
CA LYS A 434 -0.27 -49.81 -4.60
C LYS A 434 -1.72 -50.07 -4.20
N ALA A 435 -1.93 -51.16 -3.46
CA ALA A 435 -3.22 -51.52 -2.87
C ALA A 435 -3.06 -51.62 -1.34
N ARG A 436 -3.95 -50.98 -0.58
CA ARG A 436 -4.00 -51.05 0.90
C ARG A 436 -5.38 -51.49 1.35
N ARG A 437 -5.47 -52.65 2.01
CA ARG A 437 -6.69 -53.09 2.70
C ARG A 437 -7.05 -52.08 3.80
N LEU A 438 -8.33 -51.73 3.89
CA LEU A 438 -8.86 -50.88 4.95
C LEU A 438 -9.24 -51.73 6.16
N GLY A 439 -9.15 -51.15 7.36
CA GLY A 439 -9.46 -51.82 8.63
C GLY A 439 -10.97 -51.95 8.88
N VAL A 440 -11.68 -52.61 7.96
CA VAL A 440 -13.14 -52.85 8.03
C VAL A 440 -13.46 -54.29 7.65
N SER A 441 -14.41 -54.89 8.35
CA SER A 441 -14.91 -56.27 8.16
C SER A 441 -16.05 -56.41 7.15
N HIS A 442 -16.48 -55.29 6.58
CA HIS A 442 -17.68 -55.15 5.76
C HIS A 442 -17.38 -54.31 4.51
N ALA A 443 -18.15 -54.54 3.45
CA ALA A 443 -17.97 -53.85 2.16
C ALA A 443 -18.97 -52.70 2.01
N PHE A 444 -18.73 -51.58 2.69
CA PHE A 444 -19.57 -50.39 2.59
C PHE A 444 -19.60 -49.82 1.17
N HIS A 445 -20.70 -49.15 0.80
CA HIS A 445 -20.92 -48.60 -0.55
C HIS A 445 -20.93 -49.66 -1.67
N SER A 446 -21.41 -50.86 -1.35
CA SER A 446 -21.57 -51.98 -2.31
C SER A 446 -22.91 -52.70 -2.19
N ALA A 447 -23.17 -53.65 -3.09
CA ALA A 447 -24.32 -54.56 -3.05
C ALA A 447 -24.50 -55.28 -1.70
N LEU A 448 -23.42 -55.48 -0.93
CA LEU A 448 -23.49 -56.08 0.39
C LEU A 448 -24.20 -55.18 1.44
N MET A 449 -24.51 -53.92 1.11
CA MET A 449 -25.37 -53.05 1.92
C MET A 449 -26.87 -53.24 1.64
N GLU A 450 -27.26 -53.94 0.57
CA GLU A 450 -28.67 -54.11 0.19
C GLU A 450 -29.57 -54.73 1.28
N PRO A 451 -29.12 -55.72 2.09
CA PRO A 451 -29.95 -56.32 3.13
C PRO A 451 -30.40 -55.36 4.25
N MET A 452 -29.69 -54.26 4.49
CA MET A 452 -30.06 -53.30 5.53
C MET A 452 -30.97 -52.16 5.04
N LEU A 453 -31.13 -51.97 3.73
CA LEU A 453 -31.72 -50.74 3.18
C LEU A 453 -33.19 -50.53 3.57
N GLU A 454 -33.98 -51.60 3.71
CA GLU A 454 -35.39 -51.52 4.12
C GLU A 454 -35.53 -51.17 5.61
N GLU A 455 -34.72 -51.77 6.50
CA GLU A 455 -34.74 -51.39 7.92
C GLU A 455 -34.19 -49.98 8.13
N PHE A 456 -33.17 -49.58 7.35
CA PHE A 456 -32.65 -48.22 7.40
C PHE A 456 -33.69 -47.21 6.92
N ALA A 457 -34.39 -47.48 5.82
CA ALA A 457 -35.49 -46.62 5.35
C ALA A 457 -36.56 -46.43 6.44
N ARG A 458 -36.99 -47.52 7.10
CA ARG A 458 -37.96 -47.46 8.22
C ARG A 458 -37.44 -46.66 9.41
N ALA A 459 -36.16 -46.76 9.74
CA ALA A 459 -35.55 -46.00 10.84
C ALA A 459 -35.50 -44.48 10.57
N LEU A 460 -35.59 -44.05 9.31
CA LEU A 460 -35.66 -42.64 8.91
C LEU A 460 -37.09 -42.15 8.60
N GLU A 461 -38.12 -42.99 8.77
CA GLU A 461 -39.51 -42.59 8.51
C GLU A 461 -39.95 -41.44 9.44
N GLY A 462 -40.57 -40.42 8.87
CA GLY A 462 -41.03 -39.24 9.60
C GLY A 462 -39.97 -38.13 9.80
N MET A 463 -38.69 -38.40 9.54
CA MET A 463 -37.63 -37.38 9.56
C MET A 463 -37.93 -36.26 8.56
N ARG A 464 -37.54 -35.03 8.91
CA ARG A 464 -37.69 -33.85 8.06
C ARG A 464 -36.34 -33.33 7.64
N PHE A 465 -36.13 -33.25 6.32
CA PHE A 465 -34.95 -32.65 5.74
C PHE A 465 -35.29 -31.26 5.19
N GLY A 466 -34.57 -30.25 5.69
CA GLY A 466 -34.66 -28.86 5.23
C GLY A 466 -33.62 -28.51 4.17
N SER A 467 -33.78 -27.35 3.55
CA SER A 467 -32.79 -26.80 2.61
C SER A 467 -31.51 -26.34 3.33
N PRO A 468 -30.33 -26.51 2.74
CA PRO A 468 -29.07 -26.10 3.35
C PRO A 468 -28.94 -24.57 3.51
N ARG A 469 -28.50 -24.12 4.69
CA ARG A 469 -28.14 -22.71 4.94
C ARG A 469 -26.73 -22.36 4.46
N ILE A 470 -25.89 -23.39 4.27
CA ILE A 470 -24.55 -23.33 3.69
C ILE A 470 -24.54 -24.39 2.58
N PRO A 471 -24.22 -24.07 1.32
CA PRO A 471 -24.23 -25.02 0.21
C PRO A 471 -23.46 -26.32 0.52
N VAL A 472 -24.15 -27.45 0.46
CA VAL A 472 -23.54 -28.79 0.59
C VAL A 472 -23.43 -29.42 -0.79
N VAL A 473 -22.25 -29.90 -1.17
CA VAL A 473 -22.05 -30.64 -2.43
C VAL A 473 -22.06 -32.13 -2.15
N SER A 474 -22.99 -32.81 -2.79
CA SER A 474 -23.24 -34.25 -2.65
C SER A 474 -22.07 -35.06 -3.18
N THR A 475 -21.49 -35.90 -2.34
CA THR A 475 -20.52 -36.91 -2.79
C THR A 475 -21.20 -38.09 -3.48
N VAL A 476 -22.53 -38.15 -3.57
CA VAL A 476 -23.22 -39.20 -4.33
C VAL A 476 -23.49 -38.78 -5.78
N THR A 477 -23.71 -37.49 -6.02
CA THR A 477 -24.03 -36.94 -7.36
C THR A 477 -22.91 -36.08 -7.96
N GLY A 478 -22.00 -35.54 -7.16
CA GLY A 478 -20.99 -34.55 -7.59
C GLY A 478 -21.56 -33.14 -7.76
N GLU A 479 -22.75 -32.86 -7.20
CA GLU A 479 -23.56 -31.66 -7.45
C GLU A 479 -24.13 -31.10 -6.14
N PRO A 480 -24.50 -29.81 -6.05
CA PRO A 480 -25.14 -29.24 -4.85
C PRO A 480 -26.43 -29.95 -4.45
N LEU A 481 -26.61 -30.13 -3.14
CA LEU A 481 -27.86 -30.60 -2.55
C LEU A 481 -28.89 -29.47 -2.51
N SER A 482 -30.09 -29.75 -3.01
CA SER A 482 -31.25 -28.85 -2.98
C SER A 482 -32.34 -29.38 -2.04
N GLU A 483 -32.92 -30.52 -2.39
CA GLU A 483 -33.88 -31.28 -1.60
C GLU A 483 -33.37 -32.72 -1.43
N VAL A 484 -33.33 -33.20 -0.19
CA VAL A 484 -33.01 -34.61 0.13
C VAL A 484 -34.18 -35.25 0.87
N ASP A 485 -34.31 -36.56 0.72
CA ASP A 485 -35.32 -37.36 1.41
C ASP A 485 -34.69 -38.66 1.95
N VAL A 486 -35.51 -39.53 2.53
CA VAL A 486 -35.06 -40.86 3.02
C VAL A 486 -34.39 -41.68 1.90
N ARG A 487 -34.87 -41.56 0.64
CA ARG A 487 -34.31 -42.31 -0.49
C ARG A 487 -32.91 -41.82 -0.86
N TYR A 488 -32.62 -40.53 -0.69
CA TYR A 488 -31.26 -40.01 -0.82
C TYR A 488 -30.31 -40.72 0.15
N TRP A 489 -30.63 -40.75 1.45
CA TRP A 489 -29.77 -41.35 2.48
C TRP A 489 -29.65 -42.88 2.37
N VAL A 490 -30.73 -43.58 2.05
CA VAL A 490 -30.70 -45.02 1.72
C VAL A 490 -29.79 -45.26 0.50
N GLY A 491 -29.90 -44.41 -0.52
CA GLY A 491 -29.02 -44.43 -1.69
C GLY A 491 -27.58 -43.97 -1.39
N GLN A 492 -27.30 -43.30 -0.28
CA GLN A 492 -25.98 -42.80 0.10
C GLN A 492 -25.11 -43.89 0.73
N VAL A 493 -25.72 -44.82 1.47
CA VAL A 493 -25.02 -45.99 2.05
C VAL A 493 -24.66 -47.04 0.99
N ARG A 494 -25.38 -47.05 -0.15
CA ARG A 494 -25.26 -48.06 -1.21
C ARG A 494 -24.41 -47.62 -2.40
N ARG A 495 -24.36 -46.33 -2.74
CA ARG A 495 -23.70 -45.81 -3.97
C ARG A 495 -22.27 -45.31 -3.68
N PRO A 496 -21.39 -45.30 -4.69
CA PRO A 496 -20.01 -44.80 -4.53
C PRO A 496 -19.95 -43.35 -4.02
N VAL A 497 -18.99 -43.11 -3.11
CA VAL A 497 -18.60 -41.77 -2.64
C VAL A 497 -17.68 -41.11 -3.67
N ARG A 498 -18.25 -40.29 -4.54
CA ARG A 498 -17.59 -39.46 -5.56
C ARG A 498 -17.00 -38.19 -4.94
N PHE A 499 -16.10 -38.36 -3.96
CA PHE A 499 -15.48 -37.25 -3.22
C PHE A 499 -14.66 -36.33 -4.14
N ALA A 500 -13.89 -36.92 -5.07
CA ALA A 500 -13.10 -36.16 -6.05
C ALA A 500 -13.98 -35.20 -6.88
N ASP A 501 -15.15 -35.67 -7.32
CA ASP A 501 -16.06 -34.86 -8.16
C ASP A 501 -16.66 -33.69 -7.35
N ALA A 502 -17.05 -33.92 -6.09
CA ALA A 502 -17.56 -32.87 -5.22
C ALA A 502 -16.48 -31.83 -4.84
N VAL A 503 -15.23 -32.26 -4.66
CA VAL A 503 -14.07 -31.37 -4.42
C VAL A 503 -13.72 -30.57 -5.67
N ALA A 504 -13.74 -31.20 -6.86
CA ALA A 504 -13.54 -30.53 -8.13
C ALA A 504 -14.61 -29.46 -8.37
N TYR A 505 -15.89 -29.77 -8.13
CA TYR A 505 -17.00 -28.83 -8.23
C TYR A 505 -16.76 -27.55 -7.41
N VAL A 506 -16.41 -27.66 -6.13
CA VAL A 506 -16.20 -26.47 -5.28
C VAL A 506 -14.94 -25.70 -5.68
N ALA A 507 -13.91 -26.38 -6.20
CA ALA A 507 -12.71 -25.74 -6.74
C ALA A 507 -13.00 -24.96 -8.03
N GLU A 508 -13.83 -25.51 -8.93
CA GLU A 508 -14.33 -24.82 -10.13
C GLU A 508 -15.22 -23.62 -9.79
N ALA A 509 -16.04 -23.74 -8.73
CA ALA A 509 -16.82 -22.63 -8.18
C ALA A 509 -15.96 -21.52 -7.52
N GLY A 510 -14.65 -21.74 -7.37
CA GLY A 510 -13.68 -20.75 -6.89
C GLY A 510 -13.10 -21.00 -5.51
N ALA A 511 -13.35 -22.15 -4.88
CA ALA A 511 -12.74 -22.50 -3.60
C ALA A 511 -11.21 -22.69 -3.74
N ARG A 512 -10.45 -22.07 -2.85
CA ARG A 512 -8.98 -22.16 -2.79
C ARG A 512 -8.46 -22.49 -1.39
N THR A 513 -9.29 -22.37 -0.36
CA THR A 513 -8.98 -22.79 1.01
C THR A 513 -9.89 -23.94 1.41
N PHE A 514 -9.31 -25.03 1.89
CA PHE A 514 -10.04 -26.23 2.33
C PHE A 514 -9.71 -26.52 3.79
N LEU A 515 -10.72 -26.65 4.64
CA LEU A 515 -10.55 -27.11 6.02
C LEU A 515 -11.08 -28.54 6.16
N GLU A 516 -10.23 -29.49 6.55
CA GLU A 516 -10.67 -30.81 6.97
C GLU A 516 -11.16 -30.77 8.42
N VAL A 517 -12.45 -31.03 8.60
CA VAL A 517 -13.14 -31.14 9.88
C VAL A 517 -13.23 -32.61 10.24
N GLY A 518 -12.44 -33.01 11.24
CA GLY A 518 -12.36 -34.38 11.73
C GLY A 518 -11.25 -34.53 12.77
N PRO A 519 -11.07 -35.73 13.35
CA PRO A 519 -10.08 -35.99 14.39
C PRO A 519 -8.64 -36.15 13.87
N ASP A 520 -8.44 -36.14 12.54
CA ASP A 520 -7.16 -36.39 11.87
C ASP A 520 -7.12 -35.73 10.47
N ALA A 521 -6.03 -35.94 9.71
CA ALA A 521 -5.81 -35.38 8.37
C ALA A 521 -5.92 -36.45 7.24
N ALA A 522 -7.03 -37.16 7.16
CA ALA A 522 -7.26 -38.26 6.23
C ALA A 522 -7.66 -37.82 4.80
N LEU A 523 -8.47 -36.78 4.68
CA LEU A 523 -8.94 -36.20 3.42
C LEU A 523 -7.95 -35.19 2.84
N THR A 524 -7.09 -34.58 3.65
CA THR A 524 -6.10 -33.57 3.23
C THR A 524 -5.33 -34.01 1.98
N PRO A 525 -4.70 -35.21 1.92
CA PRO A 525 -3.98 -35.66 0.73
C PRO A 525 -4.88 -35.95 -0.48
N MET A 526 -6.18 -36.21 -0.26
CA MET A 526 -7.14 -36.49 -1.33
C MET A 526 -7.56 -35.20 -2.03
N VAL A 527 -7.75 -34.11 -1.25
CA VAL A 527 -7.99 -32.76 -1.79
C VAL A 527 -6.75 -32.25 -2.53
N GLU A 528 -5.55 -32.40 -1.95
CA GLU A 528 -4.27 -32.02 -2.59
C GLU A 528 -4.01 -32.77 -3.92
N GLN A 529 -4.54 -33.98 -4.08
CA GLN A 529 -4.47 -34.76 -5.34
C GLN A 529 -5.57 -34.43 -6.36
N THR A 530 -6.52 -33.58 -5.99
CA THR A 530 -7.69 -33.21 -6.79
C THR A 530 -7.65 -31.74 -7.22
N VAL A 531 -7.03 -30.86 -6.41
CA VAL A 531 -6.99 -29.41 -6.65
C VAL A 531 -5.56 -28.90 -6.54
N ASP A 532 -4.99 -28.49 -7.68
CA ASP A 532 -3.71 -27.77 -7.72
C ASP A 532 -3.84 -26.38 -7.06
N ASP A 533 -2.73 -25.89 -6.48
CA ASP A 533 -2.60 -24.56 -5.85
C ASP A 533 -3.64 -24.23 -4.75
N ALA A 534 -4.28 -25.24 -4.16
CA ALA A 534 -5.18 -25.09 -3.01
C ALA A 534 -4.44 -25.12 -1.66
N SER A 535 -4.91 -24.34 -0.70
CA SER A 535 -4.45 -24.41 0.69
C SER A 535 -5.36 -25.36 1.48
N VAL A 536 -4.88 -26.59 1.69
CA VAL A 536 -5.60 -27.63 2.45
C VAL A 536 -5.08 -27.68 3.88
N VAL A 537 -6.00 -27.67 4.85
CA VAL A 537 -5.71 -27.44 6.26
C VAL A 537 -6.49 -28.44 7.11
N PRO A 538 -5.85 -29.30 7.91
CA PRO A 538 -6.56 -30.15 8.86
C PRO A 538 -6.79 -29.43 10.20
N ALA A 539 -7.99 -29.58 10.78
CA ALA A 539 -8.31 -29.05 12.10
C ALA A 539 -7.65 -29.84 13.25
N SER A 540 -7.32 -31.12 13.04
CA SER A 540 -6.66 -32.02 13.99
C SER A 540 -5.69 -32.96 13.27
N ARG A 541 -4.70 -33.49 13.99
CA ARG A 541 -3.77 -34.53 13.52
C ARG A 541 -3.43 -35.48 14.66
N ARG A 542 -3.39 -36.79 14.41
CA ARG A 542 -3.13 -37.80 15.46
C ARG A 542 -1.75 -37.71 16.12
N ASP A 543 -0.78 -37.08 15.46
CA ASP A 543 0.61 -36.95 15.92
C ASP A 543 0.90 -35.64 16.69
N ARG A 544 -0.13 -34.84 17.01
CA ARG A 544 0.02 -33.46 17.49
C ARG A 544 -1.01 -33.07 18.55
N ASP A 545 -0.63 -32.10 19.37
CA ASP A 545 -1.52 -31.35 20.26
C ASP A 545 -2.70 -30.75 19.48
N GLU A 546 -3.94 -31.04 19.92
CA GLU A 546 -5.16 -30.69 19.20
C GLU A 546 -5.36 -29.18 19.17
N VAL A 547 -5.06 -28.50 20.28
CA VAL A 547 -5.28 -27.05 20.43
C VAL A 547 -4.34 -26.27 19.51
N THR A 548 -3.04 -26.58 19.55
CA THR A 548 -2.02 -25.98 18.70
C THR A 548 -2.30 -26.25 17.22
N THR A 549 -2.79 -27.44 16.88
CA THR A 549 -3.20 -27.78 15.51
C THR A 549 -4.39 -26.93 15.06
N LEU A 550 -5.42 -26.77 15.89
CA LEU A 550 -6.58 -25.95 15.59
C LEU A 550 -6.24 -24.45 15.47
N ILE A 551 -5.37 -23.92 16.34
CA ILE A 551 -4.91 -22.52 16.24
C ILE A 551 -4.03 -22.32 14.99
N THR A 552 -3.20 -23.32 14.62
CA THR A 552 -2.46 -23.31 13.34
C THR A 552 -3.41 -23.33 12.15
N ALA A 553 -4.51 -24.08 12.23
CA ALA A 553 -5.55 -24.09 11.20
C ALA A 553 -6.21 -22.71 11.08
N LEU A 554 -6.63 -22.12 12.21
CA LEU A 554 -7.23 -20.78 12.28
C LEU A 554 -6.29 -19.70 11.71
N ALA A 555 -4.99 -19.79 11.98
CA ALA A 555 -3.96 -18.93 11.40
C ALA A 555 -3.87 -19.05 9.87
N ARG A 556 -3.97 -20.26 9.31
CA ARG A 556 -3.99 -20.51 7.85
C ARG A 556 -5.27 -19.99 7.21
N LEU A 557 -6.43 -20.26 7.80
CA LEU A 557 -7.71 -19.70 7.36
C LEU A 557 -7.65 -18.16 7.30
N HIS A 558 -7.15 -17.52 8.36
CA HIS A 558 -6.97 -16.06 8.38
C HIS A 558 -6.07 -15.57 7.25
N ALA A 559 -4.91 -16.20 7.09
CA ALA A 559 -3.89 -15.79 6.14
C ALA A 559 -4.37 -15.89 4.67
N ASN A 560 -5.21 -16.89 4.38
CA ASN A 560 -5.81 -17.11 3.06
C ASN A 560 -7.11 -16.31 2.82
N GLY A 561 -7.59 -15.53 3.80
CA GLY A 561 -8.66 -14.56 3.60
C GLY A 561 -9.89 -14.75 4.47
N VAL A 562 -10.10 -15.94 5.03
CA VAL A 562 -11.30 -16.30 5.78
C VAL A 562 -11.52 -15.33 6.96
N PRO A 563 -12.72 -14.73 7.10
CA PRO A 563 -13.05 -13.88 8.23
C PRO A 563 -13.04 -14.65 9.56
N ILE A 564 -12.55 -14.01 10.62
CA ILE A 564 -12.58 -14.52 11.99
C ILE A 564 -13.04 -13.37 12.88
N ALA A 565 -14.02 -13.64 13.75
CA ALA A 565 -14.45 -12.74 14.80
C ALA A 565 -13.45 -12.81 15.97
N TRP A 566 -12.30 -12.13 15.81
CA TRP A 566 -11.23 -12.15 16.82
C TRP A 566 -11.68 -11.64 18.20
N GLU A 567 -12.69 -10.78 18.27
CA GLU A 567 -13.29 -10.35 19.55
C GLU A 567 -13.91 -11.53 20.32
N GLU A 568 -14.55 -12.49 19.64
CA GLU A 568 -15.09 -13.71 20.23
C GLU A 568 -13.98 -14.71 20.60
N PHE A 569 -12.91 -14.79 19.81
CA PHE A 569 -11.76 -15.64 20.11
C PHE A 569 -11.05 -15.21 21.40
N PHE A 570 -10.87 -13.91 21.62
CA PHE A 570 -10.28 -13.34 22.83
C PHE A 570 -11.28 -13.12 23.98
N ALA A 571 -12.56 -13.50 23.82
CA ALA A 571 -13.57 -13.32 24.86
C ALA A 571 -13.23 -14.10 26.14
N GLY A 572 -13.38 -13.43 27.30
CA GLY A 572 -13.07 -14.01 28.61
C GLY A 572 -11.58 -14.12 28.96
N THR A 573 -10.67 -13.70 28.08
CA THR A 573 -9.21 -13.70 28.35
C THR A 573 -8.77 -12.56 29.27
N GLY A 574 -9.53 -11.46 29.31
CA GLY A 574 -9.16 -10.22 30.01
C GLY A 574 -8.24 -9.28 29.22
N ALA A 575 -7.96 -9.58 27.94
CA ALA A 575 -7.09 -8.78 27.08
C ALA A 575 -7.59 -7.34 26.91
N ARG A 576 -6.65 -6.38 26.95
CA ARG A 576 -6.90 -4.94 26.86
C ARG A 576 -6.48 -4.38 25.51
N ARG A 577 -7.08 -3.24 25.16
CA ARG A 577 -6.74 -2.48 23.94
C ARG A 577 -5.53 -1.60 24.22
N ILE A 578 -4.43 -1.86 23.53
CA ILE A 578 -3.18 -1.08 23.62
C ILE A 578 -2.85 -0.41 22.28
N ASP A 579 -2.19 0.75 22.34
CA ASP A 579 -1.71 1.45 21.16
C ASP A 579 -0.52 0.70 20.54
N LEU A 580 -0.75 0.11 19.36
CA LEU A 580 0.28 -0.52 18.53
C LEU A 580 0.83 0.44 17.47
N PRO A 581 1.95 0.12 16.80
CA PRO A 581 2.46 0.90 15.67
C PRO A 581 1.42 1.13 14.56
N THR A 582 1.53 2.29 13.89
CA THR A 582 0.70 2.64 12.72
C THR A 582 1.25 1.99 11.44
N TYR A 583 0.43 1.99 10.40
CA TYR A 583 0.68 1.29 9.14
C TYR A 583 2.02 1.65 8.47
N ALA A 584 2.76 0.63 8.02
CA ALA A 584 4.04 0.73 7.34
C ALA A 584 3.91 1.20 5.87
N PHE A 585 3.53 2.47 5.69
CA PHE A 585 3.51 3.12 4.38
C PHE A 585 4.89 3.04 3.70
N GLN A 586 4.89 2.60 2.43
CA GLN A 586 6.11 2.34 1.65
C GLN A 586 6.75 3.61 1.04
N HIS A 587 6.23 4.80 1.41
CA HIS A 587 6.73 6.14 1.06
C HIS A 587 7.22 6.35 -0.40
N ARG A 588 6.54 5.73 -1.38
CA ARG A 588 6.82 5.95 -2.80
C ARG A 588 6.37 7.34 -3.25
N SER A 589 7.23 8.00 -4.01
CA SER A 589 7.06 9.39 -4.43
C SER A 589 6.18 9.50 -5.69
N TYR A 590 4.90 9.83 -5.50
CA TYR A 590 3.90 10.00 -6.58
C TYR A 590 3.56 11.48 -6.80
N TRP A 591 4.54 12.28 -7.20
CA TRP A 591 4.31 13.68 -7.56
C TRP A 591 4.05 13.83 -9.06
N LEU A 592 2.96 14.50 -9.42
CA LEU A 592 2.81 15.10 -10.74
C LEU A 592 3.90 16.15 -10.88
N LYS A 593 4.99 15.79 -11.59
CA LYS A 593 5.98 16.78 -12.00
C LYS A 593 5.26 17.84 -12.83
N PRO A 594 5.36 19.14 -12.49
CA PRO A 594 4.80 20.17 -13.35
C PRO A 594 5.38 19.99 -14.75
N GLN A 595 4.50 19.74 -15.74
CA GLN A 595 4.87 20.00 -17.13
C GLN A 595 4.99 21.52 -17.25
N VAL A 596 6.19 22.03 -16.94
CA VAL A 596 6.62 23.36 -17.40
C VAL A 596 6.33 23.39 -18.90
N ALA A 597 5.65 24.44 -19.37
CA ALA A 597 4.97 24.44 -20.67
C ALA A 597 5.92 24.27 -21.86
N ASP A 598 6.27 23.03 -22.19
CA ASP A 598 7.20 22.65 -23.27
C ASP A 598 6.54 22.70 -24.67
N ASP A 599 5.29 23.17 -24.77
CA ASP A 599 4.55 23.26 -26.03
C ASP A 599 4.36 24.72 -26.49
N VAL A 600 5.48 25.38 -26.79
CA VAL A 600 5.51 26.72 -27.39
C VAL A 600 4.85 26.77 -28.78
N SER A 601 4.53 25.62 -29.39
CA SER A 601 3.75 25.56 -30.64
C SER A 601 2.32 26.07 -30.45
N ARG A 602 1.75 25.96 -29.23
CA ARG A 602 0.41 26.49 -28.89
C ARG A 602 0.31 28.01 -28.96
N ILE A 603 1.45 28.71 -28.88
CA ILE A 603 1.55 30.17 -29.08
C ILE A 603 2.17 30.51 -30.46
N GLY A 604 2.14 29.56 -31.40
CA GLY A 604 2.61 29.74 -32.77
C GLY A 604 4.12 29.78 -32.95
N GLN A 605 4.91 29.40 -31.93
CA GLN A 605 6.38 29.47 -31.98
C GLN A 605 7.01 28.09 -32.14
N ARG A 606 8.20 28.03 -32.76
CA ARG A 606 8.90 26.76 -32.97
C ARG A 606 9.70 26.38 -31.72
N ALA A 607 9.48 25.18 -31.19
CA ALA A 607 10.29 24.65 -30.10
C ALA A 607 11.76 24.50 -30.51
N VAL A 608 12.66 24.88 -29.60
CA VAL A 608 14.12 24.71 -29.76
C VAL A 608 14.60 23.71 -28.73
N GLU A 609 15.12 22.57 -29.21
CA GLU A 609 15.85 21.64 -28.35
C GLU A 609 17.21 22.23 -27.97
N HIS A 610 17.26 22.97 -26.86
CA HIS A 610 18.50 23.52 -26.29
C HIS A 610 18.36 23.77 -24.77
N PRO A 611 19.39 23.56 -23.93
CA PRO A 611 19.27 23.72 -22.47
C PRO A 611 18.94 25.14 -21.98
N LEU A 612 19.31 26.16 -22.76
CA LEU A 612 19.15 27.59 -22.42
C LEU A 612 18.17 28.35 -23.33
N LEU A 613 17.73 27.75 -24.45
CA LEU A 613 16.86 28.38 -25.45
C LEU A 613 15.68 27.43 -25.70
N ARG A 614 14.45 27.93 -25.70
CA ARG A 614 13.22 27.11 -25.71
C ARG A 614 12.33 27.35 -26.93
N ALA A 615 12.34 28.56 -27.48
CA ALA A 615 11.57 28.90 -28.67
C ALA A 615 12.42 29.64 -29.70
N ALA A 616 12.06 29.49 -30.98
CA ALA A 616 12.55 30.29 -32.08
C ALA A 616 11.38 31.01 -32.74
N ILE A 617 11.56 32.32 -32.92
CA ILE A 617 10.63 33.25 -33.54
C ILE A 617 11.24 33.63 -34.89
N ALA A 618 10.61 33.19 -35.98
CA ALA A 618 11.01 33.62 -37.32
C ALA A 618 10.61 35.09 -37.53
N ARG A 619 11.47 35.87 -38.19
CA ARG A 619 11.12 37.22 -38.61
C ARG A 619 10.29 37.14 -39.91
N PRO A 620 9.12 37.81 -40.00
CA PRO A 620 8.35 37.84 -41.25
C PRO A 620 8.90 38.87 -42.24
N ASP A 621 9.72 39.81 -41.77
CA ASP A 621 10.28 40.92 -42.53
C ASP A 621 11.71 40.67 -43.05
N SER A 622 12.36 39.59 -42.60
CA SER A 622 13.69 39.18 -43.06
C SER A 622 13.90 37.68 -42.84
N ASP A 623 14.88 37.07 -43.48
CA ASP A 623 15.27 35.67 -43.26
C ASP A 623 16.05 35.44 -41.94
N GLY A 624 15.82 36.30 -40.94
CA GLY A 624 16.46 36.27 -39.62
C GLY A 624 15.57 35.58 -38.57
N ALA A 625 16.12 35.37 -37.39
CA ALA A 625 15.43 34.67 -36.30
C ALA A 625 15.77 35.26 -34.93
N ILE A 626 14.85 35.09 -33.97
CA ILE A 626 15.10 35.36 -32.54
C ILE A 626 14.90 34.06 -31.78
N LEU A 627 15.96 33.51 -31.19
CA LEU A 627 15.87 32.37 -30.28
C LEU A 627 15.76 32.90 -28.85
N THR A 628 14.80 32.43 -28.07
CA THR A 628 14.53 32.93 -26.71
C THR A 628 14.46 31.80 -25.69
N GLY A 629 14.86 32.09 -24.45
CA GLY A 629 14.78 31.16 -23.32
C GLY A 629 14.97 31.85 -21.98
N ARG A 630 14.95 31.05 -20.91
CA ARG A 630 15.09 31.50 -19.52
C ARG A 630 16.27 30.78 -18.87
N VAL A 631 17.15 31.54 -18.24
CA VAL A 631 18.36 31.07 -17.57
C VAL A 631 18.28 31.38 -16.09
N SER A 632 18.47 30.36 -15.26
CA SER A 632 18.40 30.45 -13.80
C SER A 632 19.20 29.32 -13.15
N VAL A 633 19.70 29.51 -11.93
CA VAL A 633 20.33 28.41 -11.19
C VAL A 633 19.31 27.30 -10.88
N GLU A 634 18.06 27.67 -10.60
CA GLU A 634 16.94 26.75 -10.39
C GLU A 634 16.67 25.86 -11.62
N GLY A 635 16.62 26.45 -12.82
CA GLY A 635 16.36 25.74 -14.07
C GLY A 635 17.57 25.01 -14.66
N GLN A 636 18.78 25.46 -14.36
CA GLN A 636 20.03 24.85 -14.82
C GLN A 636 21.06 24.78 -13.66
N PRO A 637 20.92 23.82 -12.72
CA PRO A 637 21.72 23.78 -11.47
C PRO A 637 23.23 23.80 -11.63
N TRP A 638 23.74 23.32 -12.78
CA TRP A 638 25.17 23.35 -13.09
C TRP A 638 25.75 24.75 -13.26
N LEU A 639 24.93 25.79 -13.41
CA LEU A 639 25.40 27.17 -13.49
C LEU A 639 26.00 27.66 -12.16
N ALA A 640 25.56 27.13 -11.01
CA ALA A 640 26.13 27.45 -9.70
C ALA A 640 27.64 27.18 -9.63
N ASP A 641 28.12 26.17 -10.36
CA ASP A 641 29.53 25.78 -10.40
C ASP A 641 30.41 26.73 -11.24
N HIS A 642 29.85 27.79 -11.86
CA HIS A 642 30.63 28.81 -12.55
C HIS A 642 30.64 30.14 -11.77
N THR A 643 31.36 30.14 -10.65
CA THR A 643 31.52 31.32 -9.81
C THR A 643 32.81 32.07 -10.14
N VAL A 644 32.72 33.39 -10.37
CA VAL A 644 33.87 34.28 -10.60
C VAL A 644 33.73 35.50 -9.70
N LEU A 645 34.77 35.81 -8.92
CA LEU A 645 34.81 36.87 -7.90
C LEU A 645 33.60 36.78 -6.93
N GLY A 646 33.25 35.56 -6.52
CA GLY A 646 32.15 35.27 -5.60
C GLY A 646 30.74 35.43 -6.19
N ARG A 647 30.61 35.57 -7.52
CA ARG A 647 29.31 35.68 -8.20
C ARG A 647 29.12 34.59 -9.24
N VAL A 648 27.91 34.03 -9.32
CA VAL A 648 27.52 33.12 -10.40
C VAL A 648 27.41 33.91 -11.70
N LEU A 649 28.30 33.64 -12.65
CA LEU A 649 28.27 34.25 -13.98
C LEU A 649 27.89 33.18 -15.02
N LEU A 650 27.10 33.54 -16.02
CA LEU A 650 26.95 32.70 -17.21
C LEU A 650 28.32 32.54 -17.88
N PRO A 651 28.80 31.30 -18.15
CA PRO A 651 30.09 31.09 -18.80
C PRO A 651 30.18 31.76 -20.17
N GLY A 652 31.35 32.31 -20.52
CA GLY A 652 31.57 32.89 -21.86
C GLY A 652 31.25 31.91 -23.00
N THR A 653 31.50 30.63 -22.75
CA THR A 653 31.22 29.47 -23.60
C THR A 653 29.74 29.19 -23.81
N ALA A 654 28.85 29.63 -22.91
CA ALA A 654 27.42 29.51 -23.12
C ALA A 654 26.90 30.50 -24.16
N PHE A 655 27.54 31.67 -24.32
CA PHE A 655 27.27 32.57 -25.45
C PHE A 655 27.71 31.94 -26.78
N VAL A 656 28.84 31.23 -26.80
CA VAL A 656 29.29 30.47 -27.98
C VAL A 656 28.27 29.38 -28.34
N GLU A 657 27.85 28.55 -27.39
CA GLU A 657 26.85 27.49 -27.63
C GLU A 657 25.49 28.07 -28.10
N MET A 658 25.05 29.18 -27.51
CA MET A 658 23.85 29.89 -27.96
C MET A 658 23.99 30.46 -29.38
N ALA A 659 25.17 30.96 -29.75
CA ALA A 659 25.46 31.43 -31.11
C ALA A 659 25.56 30.27 -32.11
N VAL A 660 26.18 29.14 -31.75
CA VAL A 660 26.19 27.90 -32.56
C VAL A 660 24.76 27.42 -32.81
N ARG A 661 23.94 27.35 -31.76
CA ARG A 661 22.55 26.91 -31.89
C ARG A 661 21.70 27.85 -32.76
N ALA A 662 22.00 29.15 -32.73
CA ALA A 662 21.38 30.13 -33.61
C ALA A 662 21.89 30.00 -35.06
N ALA A 663 23.16 29.69 -35.27
CA ALA A 663 23.76 29.42 -36.59
C ALA A 663 23.13 28.17 -37.24
N ASP A 664 23.04 27.05 -36.51
CA ASP A 664 22.34 25.83 -36.93
C ASP A 664 20.89 26.11 -37.37
N HIS A 665 20.22 27.03 -36.68
CA HIS A 665 18.83 27.39 -36.97
C HIS A 665 18.65 28.13 -38.30
N VAL A 666 19.65 28.90 -38.74
CA VAL A 666 19.63 29.70 -39.98
C VAL A 666 20.49 29.12 -41.10
N GLY A 667 21.07 27.93 -40.92
CA GLY A 667 21.90 27.25 -41.93
C GLY A 667 23.34 27.77 -42.04
N CYS A 668 23.85 28.48 -41.03
CA CYS A 668 25.25 28.84 -40.91
C CYS A 668 26.01 27.77 -40.12
N ASP A 669 27.23 27.45 -40.54
CA ASP A 669 28.07 26.42 -39.90
C ASP A 669 29.44 26.94 -39.43
N LEU A 670 29.64 28.27 -39.49
CA LEU A 670 30.82 28.99 -39.04
C LEU A 670 30.44 30.21 -38.17
N ILE A 671 31.03 30.31 -36.98
CA ILE A 671 31.14 31.59 -36.26
C ILE A 671 32.47 32.22 -36.70
N GLU A 672 32.42 33.33 -37.40
CA GLU A 672 33.61 34.03 -37.89
C GLU A 672 34.25 34.88 -36.77
N ASP A 673 33.42 35.60 -36.02
CA ASP A 673 33.80 36.29 -34.78
C ASP A 673 32.67 36.28 -33.74
N LEU A 674 33.04 36.43 -32.46
CA LEU A 674 32.11 36.65 -31.36
C LEU A 674 32.81 37.44 -30.25
N ILE A 675 32.40 38.68 -30.06
CA ILE A 675 32.91 39.62 -29.06
C ILE A 675 32.00 39.59 -27.83
N LEU A 676 32.53 39.17 -26.68
CA LEU A 676 31.83 39.23 -25.40
C LEU A 676 31.97 40.65 -24.81
N GLN A 677 30.88 41.40 -24.77
CA GLN A 677 30.84 42.79 -24.33
C GLN A 677 30.62 42.95 -22.81
N ALA A 678 29.73 42.15 -22.22
CA ALA A 678 29.33 42.28 -20.83
C ALA A 678 29.06 40.90 -20.18
N PRO A 679 29.60 40.61 -18.99
CA PRO A 679 29.27 39.39 -18.28
C PRO A 679 27.80 39.38 -17.83
N LEU A 680 27.15 38.22 -17.91
CA LEU A 680 25.79 38.03 -17.40
C LEU A 680 25.87 37.39 -16.01
N ALA A 681 25.63 38.18 -14.97
CA ALA A 681 25.50 37.68 -13.60
C ALA A 681 24.09 37.11 -13.38
N LEU A 682 23.99 35.92 -12.79
CA LEU A 682 22.72 35.28 -12.48
C LEU A 682 22.29 35.62 -11.04
N PRO A 683 21.01 35.95 -10.80
CA PRO A 683 20.51 36.21 -9.45
C PRO A 683 20.44 34.93 -8.63
N GLU A 684 20.54 35.05 -7.31
CA GLU A 684 20.42 33.91 -6.36
C GLU A 684 19.01 33.28 -6.35
N ARG A 685 18.00 34.03 -6.78
CA ARG A 685 16.60 33.60 -6.89
C ARG A 685 16.00 34.14 -8.18
N GLY A 686 15.12 33.36 -8.82
CA GLY A 686 14.54 33.73 -10.10
C GLY A 686 15.52 33.57 -11.27
N GLY A 687 15.35 34.36 -12.33
CA GLY A 687 16.08 34.16 -13.58
C GLY A 687 16.20 35.39 -14.45
N VAL A 688 16.85 35.17 -15.59
CA VAL A 688 16.97 36.12 -16.68
C VAL A 688 16.41 35.51 -17.97
N SER A 689 15.61 36.31 -18.66
CA SER A 689 15.17 36.04 -20.01
C SER A 689 16.32 36.39 -20.97
N VAL A 690 16.61 35.51 -21.92
CA VAL A 690 17.72 35.63 -22.89
C VAL A 690 17.17 35.56 -24.31
N GLN A 691 17.68 36.42 -25.19
CA GLN A 691 17.36 36.42 -26.62
C GLN A 691 18.64 36.42 -27.47
N VAL A 692 18.70 35.51 -28.44
CA VAL A 692 19.72 35.50 -29.50
C VAL A 692 19.07 36.01 -30.78
N VAL A 693 19.44 37.20 -31.22
CA VAL A 693 18.93 37.84 -32.42
C VAL A 693 19.90 37.59 -33.57
N VAL A 694 19.41 36.98 -34.65
CA VAL A 694 20.15 36.77 -35.89
C VAL A 694 19.62 37.70 -36.97
N GLY A 695 20.52 38.42 -37.63
CA GLY A 695 20.22 39.34 -38.72
C GLY A 695 19.83 38.65 -40.03
N ALA A 696 19.40 39.47 -40.98
CA ALA A 696 19.22 39.05 -42.36
C ALA A 696 20.55 38.60 -42.99
N LEU A 697 20.49 37.85 -44.09
CA LEU A 697 21.67 37.52 -44.88
C LEU A 697 22.17 38.77 -45.62
N ASP A 698 23.44 39.12 -45.41
CA ASP A 698 24.15 40.13 -46.17
C ASP A 698 25.04 39.45 -47.21
N GLU A 699 24.67 39.61 -48.48
CA GLU A 699 25.39 39.11 -49.65
C GLU A 699 26.30 40.18 -50.29
N SER A 700 26.46 41.34 -49.67
CA SER A 700 27.16 42.51 -50.25
C SER A 700 28.70 42.36 -50.32
N GLY A 701 29.26 41.22 -49.94
CA GLY A 701 30.70 40.94 -49.90
C GLY A 701 31.06 39.52 -50.34
N GLU A 702 32.35 39.20 -50.39
CA GLU A 702 32.90 37.93 -50.93
C GLU A 702 32.45 36.65 -50.19
N THR A 703 31.76 36.78 -49.06
CA THR A 703 31.19 35.67 -48.30
C THR A 703 29.90 36.17 -47.66
N ALA A 704 28.81 35.42 -47.82
CA ALA A 704 27.51 35.80 -47.27
C ALA A 704 27.52 35.68 -45.73
N ARG A 705 27.12 36.75 -45.04
CA ARG A 705 27.22 36.86 -43.57
C ARG A 705 25.87 37.14 -42.92
N ARG A 706 25.71 36.74 -41.66
CA ARG A 706 24.62 37.19 -40.77
C ARG A 706 25.21 37.74 -39.49
N THR A 707 24.64 38.81 -38.95
CA THR A 707 24.99 39.25 -37.59
C THR A 707 24.29 38.35 -36.54
N VAL A 708 24.95 38.13 -35.41
CA VAL A 708 24.37 37.47 -34.23
C VAL A 708 24.60 38.33 -32.99
N LYS A 709 23.57 38.51 -32.15
CA LYS A 709 23.63 39.29 -30.92
C LYS A 709 22.89 38.58 -29.79
N VAL A 710 23.51 38.46 -28.61
CA VAL A 710 22.91 37.84 -27.43
C VAL A 710 22.59 38.90 -26.37
N TYR A 711 21.31 38.99 -26.02
CA TYR A 711 20.77 39.94 -25.06
C TYR A 711 20.19 39.23 -23.82
N SER A 712 20.13 39.93 -22.68
CA SER A 712 19.32 39.48 -21.53
C SER A 712 18.54 40.61 -20.85
N ARG A 713 17.51 40.21 -20.09
CA ARG A 713 16.69 41.05 -19.20
C ARG A 713 16.26 40.22 -17.99
N GLN A 714 16.17 40.82 -16.80
CA GLN A 714 15.65 40.11 -15.61
C GLN A 714 14.15 39.82 -15.76
N ASP A 715 13.68 38.70 -15.22
CA ASP A 715 12.29 38.24 -15.44
C ASP A 715 11.21 39.18 -14.87
N GLU A 716 11.52 39.87 -13.76
CA GLU A 716 10.62 40.83 -13.09
C GLU A 716 10.94 42.30 -13.44
N ALA A 717 11.80 42.53 -14.44
CA ALA A 717 12.08 43.86 -14.94
C ALA A 717 10.82 44.49 -15.57
N ALA A 718 10.51 45.73 -15.18
CA ALA A 718 9.50 46.53 -15.87
C ALA A 718 9.84 46.66 -17.37
N ASP A 719 8.82 46.71 -18.24
CA ASP A 719 9.01 46.60 -19.69
C ASP A 719 9.80 47.76 -20.33
N ASP A 720 9.98 48.86 -19.61
CA ASP A 720 10.80 50.02 -19.99
C ASP A 720 12.31 49.83 -19.71
N LEU A 721 12.71 48.78 -18.99
CA LEU A 721 14.12 48.48 -18.76
C LEU A 721 14.77 47.87 -20.01
N PRO A 722 15.93 48.41 -20.47
CA PRO A 722 16.56 47.98 -21.71
C PRO A 722 17.18 46.59 -21.61
N TRP A 723 17.13 45.86 -22.72
CA TRP A 723 17.89 44.62 -22.91
C TRP A 723 19.40 44.91 -22.91
N ILE A 724 20.18 44.14 -22.15
CA ILE A 724 21.63 44.28 -22.08
C ILE A 724 22.26 43.39 -23.16
N LEU A 725 23.10 43.98 -24.01
CA LEU A 725 23.91 43.23 -25.00
C LEU A 725 25.11 42.59 -24.30
N HIS A 726 25.23 41.26 -24.41
CA HIS A 726 26.30 40.48 -23.79
C HIS A 726 27.34 39.99 -24.78
N ALA A 727 26.91 39.64 -26.00
CA ALA A 727 27.80 39.19 -27.06
C ALA A 727 27.28 39.64 -28.43
N GLU A 728 28.17 40.00 -29.34
CA GLU A 728 27.84 40.22 -30.76
C GLU A 728 28.94 39.69 -31.69
N GLY A 729 28.58 39.31 -32.92
CA GLY A 729 29.52 38.79 -33.90
C GLY A 729 28.84 38.37 -35.20
N SER A 730 29.53 37.54 -35.97
CA SER A 730 29.19 37.22 -37.36
C SER A 730 29.15 35.71 -37.60
N LEU A 731 28.11 35.27 -38.31
CA LEU A 731 27.87 33.90 -38.73
C LEU A 731 27.99 33.80 -40.25
N VAL A 732 28.65 32.76 -40.75
CA VAL A 732 28.78 32.49 -42.20
C VAL A 732 28.58 31.00 -42.50
N SER A 733 28.45 30.67 -43.78
CA SER A 733 28.32 29.28 -44.25
C SER A 733 29.55 28.88 -45.09
N GLY A 734 30.07 27.68 -44.87
CA GLY A 734 31.23 27.13 -45.57
C GLY A 734 32.42 26.84 -44.66
N ALA A 735 32.27 25.90 -43.73
CA ALA A 735 33.36 25.51 -42.84
C ALA A 735 34.63 25.02 -43.57
N VAL A 736 35.77 25.63 -43.23
CA VAL A 736 37.10 25.16 -43.62
C VAL A 736 37.50 23.94 -42.75
N PRO A 737 38.11 22.88 -43.31
CA PRO A 737 38.60 21.75 -42.51
C PRO A 737 39.62 22.19 -41.43
N PRO A 738 39.65 21.55 -40.25
CA PRO A 738 40.71 21.78 -39.26
C PRO A 738 42.11 21.55 -39.86
N GLY A 739 43.04 22.45 -39.54
CA GLY A 739 44.44 22.35 -39.97
C GLY A 739 45.29 21.36 -39.19
N PHE A 740 44.71 20.43 -38.42
CA PHE A 740 45.47 19.41 -37.69
C PHE A 740 44.70 18.09 -37.46
N ASP A 741 45.43 17.09 -36.96
CA ASP A 741 44.97 15.72 -36.74
C ASP A 741 44.80 15.42 -35.23
N LEU A 742 43.79 14.62 -34.88
CA LEU A 742 43.57 14.08 -33.52
C LEU A 742 43.71 12.55 -33.45
N ALA A 743 44.13 11.89 -34.54
CA ALA A 743 44.38 10.45 -34.56
C ALA A 743 45.58 10.03 -33.69
N GLU A 744 46.53 10.94 -33.44
CA GLU A 744 47.70 10.73 -32.58
C GLU A 744 47.58 11.61 -31.32
N TRP A 745 47.41 10.98 -30.15
CA TRP A 745 47.21 11.66 -28.86
C TRP A 745 48.00 10.98 -27.73
N PRO A 746 48.72 11.74 -26.88
CA PRO A 746 48.96 13.18 -26.98
C PRO A 746 49.83 13.53 -28.21
N PRO A 747 49.78 14.78 -28.72
CA PRO A 747 50.47 15.14 -29.95
C PRO A 747 52.00 14.94 -29.86
N PRO A 748 52.66 14.45 -30.93
CA PRO A 748 54.10 14.23 -30.91
C PRO A 748 54.87 15.53 -30.66
N ASN A 749 55.95 15.39 -29.88
CA ASN A 749 56.79 16.47 -29.34
C ASN A 749 56.09 17.45 -28.37
N ALA A 750 54.94 17.09 -27.79
CA ALA A 750 54.32 17.87 -26.71
C ALA A 750 54.76 17.38 -25.31
N THR A 751 55.11 18.31 -24.42
CA THR A 751 55.53 18.01 -23.04
C THR A 751 54.34 18.11 -22.06
N PRO A 752 54.13 17.15 -21.14
CA PRO A 752 53.01 17.20 -20.21
C PRO A 752 53.14 18.36 -19.22
N MET A 753 51.99 18.95 -18.86
CA MET A 753 51.86 20.02 -17.88
C MET A 753 51.32 19.48 -16.56
N VAL A 754 51.93 19.89 -15.44
CA VAL A 754 51.47 19.49 -14.09
C VAL A 754 50.18 20.24 -13.74
N LEU A 755 49.13 19.49 -13.40
CA LEU A 755 47.79 20.00 -13.07
C LEU A 755 47.47 19.98 -11.56
N ASP A 756 48.36 19.47 -10.71
CA ASP A 756 48.15 19.44 -9.26
C ASP A 756 47.93 20.86 -8.72
N GLY A 757 46.87 21.04 -7.92
CA GLY A 757 46.44 22.34 -7.39
C GLY A 757 46.01 23.37 -8.46
N PHE A 758 45.72 22.97 -9.70
CA PHE A 758 45.36 23.89 -10.78
C PHE A 758 44.08 24.68 -10.48
N TYR A 759 43.03 24.00 -9.99
CA TYR A 759 41.77 24.65 -9.64
C TYR A 759 41.86 25.48 -8.35
N ASP A 760 42.72 25.11 -7.41
CA ASP A 760 42.98 25.91 -6.20
C ASP A 760 43.66 27.24 -6.56
N ARG A 761 44.71 27.20 -7.41
CA ARG A 761 45.37 28.41 -7.94
C ARG A 761 44.43 29.30 -8.77
N LEU A 762 43.38 28.72 -9.37
CA LEU A 762 42.33 29.46 -10.06
C LEU A 762 41.36 30.10 -9.06
N ALA A 763 40.97 29.38 -8.00
CA ALA A 763 40.14 29.91 -6.92
C ALA A 763 40.83 31.08 -6.19
N ASP A 764 42.13 31.00 -5.94
CA ASP A 764 42.96 32.10 -5.39
C ASP A 764 42.93 33.35 -6.28
N GLN A 765 42.80 33.18 -7.60
CA GLN A 765 42.64 34.25 -8.59
C GLN A 765 41.18 34.70 -8.76
N GLY A 766 40.26 34.16 -7.96
CA GLY A 766 38.83 34.49 -7.98
C GLY A 766 37.97 33.60 -8.89
N TYR A 767 38.51 32.56 -9.52
CA TYR A 767 37.77 31.62 -10.37
C TYR A 767 37.33 30.39 -9.57
N GLY A 768 36.25 30.53 -8.79
CA GLY A 768 35.65 29.47 -7.98
C GLY A 768 34.85 28.47 -8.83
N TYR A 769 35.53 27.67 -9.65
CA TYR A 769 34.90 26.63 -10.45
C TYR A 769 34.52 25.41 -9.59
N GLY A 770 33.23 25.10 -9.53
CA GLY A 770 32.68 23.90 -8.90
C GLY A 770 32.76 22.66 -9.80
N PRO A 771 32.28 21.49 -9.33
CA PRO A 771 32.51 20.19 -9.97
C PRO A 771 32.14 20.11 -11.45
N ALA A 772 31.10 20.80 -11.91
CA ALA A 772 30.72 20.83 -13.33
C ALA A 772 31.77 21.49 -14.25
N PHE A 773 32.63 22.39 -13.74
CA PHE A 773 33.67 23.09 -14.50
C PHE A 773 35.09 22.59 -14.20
N GLN A 774 35.24 21.65 -13.26
CA GLN A 774 36.51 20.96 -12.98
C GLN A 774 36.75 19.76 -13.93
N GLY A 775 36.66 20.02 -15.24
CA GLY A 775 36.73 18.97 -16.27
C GLY A 775 38.15 18.60 -16.76
N MET A 776 39.17 19.41 -16.45
CA MET A 776 40.53 19.23 -16.96
C MET A 776 41.17 17.93 -16.41
N ARG A 777 41.64 17.06 -17.29
CA ARG A 777 42.25 15.76 -16.95
C ARG A 777 43.75 15.72 -17.15
N ALA A 778 44.20 16.25 -18.28
CA ALA A 778 45.61 16.34 -18.65
C ALA A 778 45.81 17.52 -19.60
N ALA A 779 47.03 18.06 -19.65
CA ALA A 779 47.41 19.07 -20.62
C ALA A 779 48.85 18.89 -21.07
N TRP A 780 49.17 19.32 -22.28
CA TRP A 780 50.50 19.24 -22.88
C TRP A 780 50.84 20.53 -23.62
N ARG A 781 52.14 20.83 -23.77
CA ARG A 781 52.62 22.03 -24.44
C ARG A 781 53.62 21.71 -25.56
N ARG A 782 53.47 22.35 -26.72
CA ARG A 782 54.41 22.27 -27.84
C ARG A 782 54.72 23.68 -28.33
N GLY A 783 55.82 24.26 -27.85
CA GLY A 783 56.11 25.69 -28.05
C GLY A 783 55.01 26.57 -27.44
N ASP A 784 54.33 27.34 -28.28
CA ASP A 784 53.20 28.18 -27.90
C ASP A 784 51.84 27.47 -27.94
N GLU A 785 51.78 26.25 -28.48
CA GLU A 785 50.56 25.44 -28.51
C GLU A 785 50.31 24.75 -27.17
N VAL A 786 49.05 24.75 -26.72
CA VAL A 786 48.58 24.00 -25.55
C VAL A 786 47.48 23.05 -25.99
N PHE A 787 47.60 21.79 -25.58
CA PHE A 787 46.63 20.73 -25.81
C PHE A 787 46.04 20.32 -24.48
N ALA A 788 44.73 20.04 -24.42
CA ALA A 788 44.02 19.73 -23.20
C ALA A 788 43.09 18.54 -23.39
N GLU A 789 43.11 17.61 -22.44
CA GLU A 789 42.11 16.56 -22.31
C GLU A 789 41.10 16.99 -21.24
N VAL A 790 39.82 17.07 -21.63
CA VAL A 790 38.74 17.57 -20.79
C VAL A 790 37.57 16.60 -20.83
N ALA A 791 37.11 16.15 -19.66
CA ALA A 791 36.04 15.16 -19.53
C ALA A 791 35.00 15.57 -18.49
N LEU A 792 33.73 15.29 -18.80
CA LEU A 792 32.60 15.58 -17.91
C LEU A 792 32.64 14.75 -16.62
N PRO A 793 32.12 15.25 -15.49
CA PRO A 793 31.98 14.46 -14.26
C PRO A 793 30.99 13.30 -14.41
N ALA A 794 31.27 12.16 -13.78
CA ALA A 794 30.50 10.91 -13.92
C ALA A 794 29.03 10.96 -13.45
N ARG A 795 28.57 12.07 -12.85
CA ARG A 795 27.18 12.26 -12.37
C ARG A 795 26.28 13.07 -13.33
N SER A 796 26.77 13.53 -14.49
CA SER A 796 25.92 14.22 -15.47
C SER A 796 25.29 13.27 -16.49
N THR A 797 23.97 13.05 -16.38
CA THR A 797 23.18 12.40 -17.44
C THR A 797 23.16 13.26 -18.72
N PRO A 798 23.51 12.71 -19.90
CA PRO A 798 23.34 13.41 -21.17
C PRO A 798 21.84 13.67 -21.45
N SER A 799 21.50 14.84 -22.01
CA SER A 799 20.18 15.05 -22.61
C SER A 799 20.02 14.16 -23.85
N ARG A 800 18.78 13.76 -24.17
CA ARG A 800 18.49 12.84 -25.29
C ARG A 800 18.75 13.42 -26.70
N SER A 801 18.99 14.73 -26.82
CA SER A 801 19.44 15.37 -28.05
C SER A 801 20.96 15.20 -28.23
N GLY A 802 21.35 14.49 -29.28
CA GLY A 802 22.75 14.38 -29.68
C GLY A 802 23.27 15.73 -30.19
N THR A 803 24.51 16.08 -29.83
CA THR A 803 25.17 17.37 -30.12
C THR A 803 24.66 18.52 -29.26
N VAL A 804 25.09 18.52 -27.98
CA VAL A 804 25.29 19.75 -27.20
C VAL A 804 26.80 19.88 -27.01
N CYS A 805 27.41 20.96 -27.49
CA CYS A 805 28.80 21.28 -27.19
C CYS A 805 28.83 21.88 -25.78
N ILE A 806 28.76 21.00 -24.77
CA ILE A 806 28.49 21.41 -23.39
C ILE A 806 29.48 22.52 -22.97
N PRO A 807 29.01 23.73 -22.55
CA PRO A 807 29.84 24.90 -22.27
C PRO A 807 30.97 24.73 -21.23
N ARG A 808 31.08 23.57 -20.59
CA ARG A 808 32.00 23.27 -19.48
C ARG A 808 33.47 23.13 -19.90
N CYS A 809 33.78 22.94 -21.19
CA CYS A 809 35.10 22.52 -21.64
C CYS A 809 36.03 23.63 -22.18
N TRP A 810 35.64 24.90 -22.16
CA TRP A 810 36.35 25.98 -22.89
C TRP A 810 36.70 27.20 -22.01
N THR A 811 37.36 26.99 -20.88
CA THR A 811 37.90 28.07 -20.02
C THR A 811 39.43 28.26 -20.11
N ARG A 812 40.03 27.97 -21.27
CA ARG A 812 41.15 28.71 -21.91
C ARG A 812 41.62 28.01 -23.22
N GLY A 813 41.69 28.78 -24.31
CA GLY A 813 42.62 28.55 -25.44
C GLY A 813 42.42 27.34 -26.38
N CYS A 814 41.68 27.55 -27.48
CA CYS A 814 41.78 26.86 -28.79
C CYS A 814 41.55 25.34 -28.92
N THR A 815 41.11 24.93 -30.11
CA THR A 815 40.81 23.56 -30.59
C THR A 815 41.55 23.33 -31.95
N PRO A 816 41.25 22.36 -32.87
CA PRO A 816 40.95 20.88 -32.90
C PRO A 816 41.44 20.11 -34.17
N GLY A 817 41.24 18.77 -34.24
CA GLY A 817 41.54 17.95 -35.44
C GLY A 817 40.59 16.75 -35.69
N SER A 818 40.77 16.00 -36.79
CA SER A 818 39.86 14.91 -37.21
C SER A 818 40.48 13.91 -38.22
N SER A 819 39.98 12.67 -38.30
CA SER A 819 40.42 11.66 -39.29
C SER A 819 39.27 10.89 -40.01
N ARG A 820 39.58 10.31 -41.19
CA ARG A 820 38.75 9.43 -42.06
C ARG A 820 39.28 7.97 -41.94
N THR A 821 38.61 6.86 -42.34
CA THR A 821 38.02 6.49 -43.65
C THR A 821 37.17 5.19 -43.59
N ALA A 822 36.52 4.85 -44.72
CA ALA A 822 36.17 3.50 -45.22
C ALA A 822 34.91 2.73 -44.71
N SER A 823 34.42 1.81 -45.54
CA SER A 823 33.16 1.03 -45.39
C SER A 823 33.44 -0.48 -45.60
N ARG A 824 32.57 -1.47 -45.40
CA ARG A 824 31.08 -1.66 -45.42
C ARG A 824 30.81 -3.10 -44.85
N PRO A 825 29.58 -3.62 -44.73
CA PRO A 825 28.29 -3.11 -44.22
C PRO A 825 27.79 -3.88 -42.96
N GLY A 826 27.00 -3.26 -42.07
CA GLY A 826 26.23 -4.04 -41.07
C GLY A 826 25.59 -3.26 -39.92
N ARG A 827 24.26 -3.09 -39.98
CA ARG A 827 23.35 -2.51 -38.94
C ARG A 827 23.65 -1.06 -38.51
N ARG A 828 22.68 -0.16 -38.72
CA ARG A 828 22.84 1.29 -38.58
C ARG A 828 22.65 1.77 -37.13
N SER A 829 23.64 2.46 -36.59
CA SER A 829 23.43 3.56 -35.62
C SER A 829 24.21 4.78 -36.13
N CYS A 830 23.57 5.95 -36.16
CA CYS A 830 24.18 7.14 -36.77
C CYS A 830 25.00 7.91 -35.72
N ARG A 831 26.32 7.92 -35.88
CA ARG A 831 27.22 8.90 -35.25
C ARG A 831 27.77 9.83 -36.33
N SER A 832 27.67 11.15 -36.11
CA SER A 832 28.26 12.18 -36.97
C SER A 832 29.56 12.75 -36.34
N PRO A 833 30.53 13.23 -37.14
CA PRO A 833 31.81 13.73 -36.65
C PRO A 833 31.76 15.18 -36.13
N GLY A 834 32.65 15.54 -35.20
CA GLY A 834 32.76 16.87 -34.58
C GLY A 834 33.49 17.93 -35.43
N ARG A 835 33.25 19.22 -35.12
CA ARG A 835 33.75 20.42 -35.85
C ARG A 835 34.70 21.30 -35.03
N ALA A 836 35.21 22.38 -35.63
CA ALA A 836 36.62 22.73 -35.52
C ALA A 836 37.05 24.21 -35.72
N TRP A 837 37.87 24.84 -34.83
CA TRP A 837 38.12 26.32 -34.79
C TRP A 837 39.55 26.82 -34.48
N ARG A 838 40.02 27.90 -35.16
CA ARG A 838 41.28 28.65 -34.90
C ARG A 838 41.10 30.17 -35.07
N CYS A 839 41.87 31.02 -34.37
CA CYS A 839 41.92 32.47 -34.59
C CYS A 839 43.38 33.01 -34.64
N THR A 840 43.62 34.19 -35.24
CA THR A 840 44.97 34.74 -35.51
C THR A 840 45.09 36.26 -35.30
N ARG A 841 45.67 36.70 -34.17
CA ARG A 841 46.67 37.80 -34.02
C ARG A 841 46.91 38.13 -32.52
N PRO A 842 48.07 38.70 -32.13
CA PRO A 842 48.43 38.95 -30.72
C PRO A 842 48.24 40.42 -30.28
N GLY A 843 47.94 40.66 -29.00
CA GLY A 843 48.03 41.99 -28.38
C GLY A 843 47.22 42.18 -27.09
N PRO A 844 47.84 42.52 -25.93
CA PRO A 844 47.12 42.70 -24.66
C PRO A 844 46.89 44.17 -24.30
N ARG A 845 45.69 44.53 -23.80
CA ARG A 845 45.47 45.72 -22.95
C ARG A 845 44.36 45.51 -21.91
N CYS A 846 44.71 45.64 -20.63
CA CYS A 846 43.75 45.91 -19.57
C CYS A 846 43.28 47.37 -19.67
N PHE A 847 42.01 47.66 -19.33
CA PHE A 847 41.60 49.01 -18.94
C PHE A 847 40.64 48.98 -17.75
N GLY A 848 40.90 49.86 -16.79
CA GLY A 848 40.25 49.88 -15.48
C GLY A 848 39.00 50.75 -15.40
N CYS A 849 38.35 50.68 -14.22
CA CYS A 849 37.13 51.40 -13.92
C CYS A 849 37.34 52.92 -13.78
N GLY A 850 36.43 53.74 -14.31
CA GLY A 850 36.49 55.20 -14.24
C GLY A 850 35.10 55.82 -14.10
N SER A 851 34.77 56.29 -12.89
CA SER A 851 33.50 56.96 -12.57
C SER A 851 33.49 58.44 -12.96
N ARG A 852 32.34 59.00 -13.39
CA ARG A 852 31.62 60.09 -12.67
C ARG A 852 30.35 60.58 -13.37
N ARG A 853 29.55 61.32 -12.59
CA ARG A 853 28.20 61.85 -12.87
C ARG A 853 28.21 63.06 -13.82
N GLY A 854 27.09 63.27 -14.52
CA GLY A 854 26.75 64.55 -15.16
C GLY A 854 25.26 64.62 -15.52
N SER A 855 24.52 65.56 -14.91
CA SER A 855 23.08 65.75 -15.10
C SER A 855 22.77 67.10 -15.75
N VAL A 856 21.93 67.15 -16.80
CA VAL A 856 21.05 68.24 -17.32
C VAL A 856 20.38 67.66 -18.58
N GLY A 857 19.09 67.85 -18.93
CA GLY A 857 17.95 68.46 -18.25
C GLY A 857 16.84 68.88 -19.25
N ARG A 858 15.56 68.59 -18.92
CA ARG A 858 14.29 69.09 -19.54
C ARG A 858 14.10 68.85 -21.06
N SER A 859 12.95 68.30 -21.48
CA SER A 859 11.71 69.10 -21.62
C SER A 859 10.41 68.27 -21.51
N ARG A 860 9.27 68.97 -21.36
CA ARG A 860 7.92 68.41 -21.14
C ARG A 860 7.18 68.26 -22.47
N TRP A 861 6.19 67.34 -22.52
CA TRP A 861 4.81 67.65 -22.97
C TRP A 861 3.80 66.84 -22.14
N ARG A 862 2.52 67.28 -22.10
CA ARG A 862 1.47 66.73 -21.21
C ARG A 862 0.15 66.54 -21.97
N TRP A 863 -0.52 65.41 -21.70
CA TRP A 863 -2.00 65.25 -21.63
C TRP A 863 -2.79 65.33 -22.96
N PRO A 864 -4.06 64.84 -23.06
CA PRO A 864 -5.00 64.54 -21.95
C PRO A 864 -5.81 63.22 -21.98
N THR A 865 -6.32 62.89 -20.78
CA THR A 865 -7.57 62.20 -20.37
C THR A 865 -8.38 61.33 -21.33
N ALA A 866 -8.81 60.19 -20.78
CA ALA A 866 -10.02 59.48 -21.17
C ALA A 866 -11.31 60.16 -20.63
N SER A 867 -12.38 60.06 -21.42
CA SER A 867 -13.80 60.11 -21.04
C SER A 867 -14.54 59.28 -22.12
N GLY A 868 -15.60 58.51 -21.87
CA GLY A 868 -16.49 58.39 -20.72
C GLY A 868 -17.93 58.41 -21.24
N GLY A 869 -18.62 57.26 -21.29
CA GLY A 869 -19.99 57.20 -21.83
C GLY A 869 -20.58 55.78 -21.80
N ARG A 870 -21.84 55.65 -21.37
CA ARG A 870 -22.57 54.37 -21.18
C ARG A 870 -23.62 54.16 -22.28
N CYS A 871 -24.01 52.92 -22.55
CA CYS A 871 -25.41 52.42 -22.44
C CYS A 871 -25.64 51.04 -23.10
N CYS A 872 -26.51 50.22 -22.49
CA CYS A 872 -27.10 48.97 -23.01
C CYS A 872 -28.50 49.29 -23.64
N PRO A 873 -29.46 48.36 -23.95
CA PRO A 873 -29.51 46.88 -23.80
C PRO A 873 -30.26 46.08 -24.91
N ARG A 874 -30.64 44.81 -24.60
CA ARG A 874 -31.57 43.84 -25.27
C ARG A 874 -30.89 42.83 -26.23
N GLY A 875 -31.24 41.52 -26.26
CA GLY A 875 -32.05 40.72 -25.32
C GLY A 875 -32.58 39.38 -25.92
N ARG A 876 -32.92 38.41 -25.03
CA ARG A 876 -33.66 37.13 -25.21
C ARG A 876 -32.91 35.82 -25.59
N SER A 877 -33.07 34.84 -24.70
CA SER A 877 -32.96 33.37 -24.85
C SER A 877 -34.28 32.79 -25.44
N PRO A 878 -34.60 31.46 -25.42
CA PRO A 878 -33.82 30.27 -25.02
C PRO A 878 -33.95 29.01 -25.94
N ALA A 879 -33.09 28.00 -25.73
CA ALA A 879 -33.43 26.56 -25.76
C ALA A 879 -32.24 25.71 -25.27
N ALA A 880 -32.51 24.59 -24.59
CA ALA A 880 -31.55 23.52 -24.23
C ALA A 880 -31.79 22.30 -25.17
N PRO A 881 -31.11 21.13 -25.07
CA PRO A 881 -30.39 20.54 -23.92
C PRO A 881 -28.91 20.91 -23.83
#